data_AF-A0A6D0J5Y4-F1
#
_entry.id   AF-A0A6D0J5Y4-F1
#
_cell.length_a   1.000
_cell.length_b   1.000
_cell.length_c   1.000
_cell.angle_alpha   90.00
_cell.angle_beta   90.00
_cell.angle_gamma   90.00
#
_symmetry.space_group_name_H-M   'P 1'
#
loop_
_entity.id
_entity.type
_entity.pdbx_description
1 polymer ?
#
loop_
_entity_poly.entity_id
_entity_poly.type
_entity_poly.pdbx_seq_one_letter_code
_entity_poly.pdbx_strand_id
1 'polypeptide(L)'
;MTDITANVIVSMPSQLFTMARSFKAVANGKIYIGKIDTDPVNPENQIQVYVENEDGSHVSVAQPIIINAAGYPVYNGQIAKFVTVQGHSMAVYDAYGTQQFYFPNVLKYDPDQFEIRLSNQDGAGLVGIMPYGTVQDAIKWVVPEVFPGSNASEKLQAAVNYAVANKTRVVASGVYDVTAPVTIPGDIIIDASTGEFTFNGIDYIFHPLGAKSVEIIGGKFTANAYHTQRPQVIFNDYPDGLANLPTRVVIKDMQCFNCGVGYIMVNCQDPTSVHVSVDNNYCKTDDNTDQYISDAGMSGEQGEVYPYLMILGNTTASVDIGTPRKSMFHVTNNTFDVFMQSGGNSDIYKIGGATTGGISTSNRFINRNTEAACEVDTFTGGLESVFDNNTLWNVSIKVMTLGISGGPRIGLGGRSSVSNNVMHFEKNPLNDFGIWIRASLLNVCNNVIYYVGSDNPAEQRIFNGISGQALDNNNNSFGGTWCAGNNISNNTIQIVTGSISPTIRVQAINPTDFSGSTFCGNCLFGGNGMVLNARPERNRNVWNGNYISSGLFTAADIWRMNSAFVGSGNYIGGAYDNTTTGIPMLTKYIPNYSDGDIIRITLDRQILTGSSSDRALYYLHIKVVGNYYTNYQTFLVESGAHMAQDLKEAIDSRLNPLSTDASVLQNTFRAGYDGNGYIVIQAKGKYSSGNNPPMRIDYQIVPANTNFPTLSAASEANLRGMISAIKASSSQVKIAVYGDSTVDGYNTTGWTSNPVDSSNNAIGNSNHNLQSPNSWATLLDTKLKTINPQIKVYNAGYGSRAIQDGWAIDNYDRAITNNPFYGKCDYCFIAFGLNDRARSSWDPVEYKKKYIELINFIKSKGTSVVVVNADPVRRTDGGPTFGQYRDELIPLQLQVANETGSGYIDMFYYMDSLNPRPAFDSIGVHYGDSGNVYKADFVVKLFNLP
;
A
#
# COMPACT_ATOMS: atom_id res chain seq x y z
N MET A 1 -8.59 -65.72 60.14
CA MET A 1 -9.34 -64.46 60.31
C MET A 1 -8.97 -63.61 59.10
N THR A 2 -9.94 -63.23 58.26
CA THR A 2 -9.69 -62.42 57.06
C THR A 2 -9.50 -60.96 57.47
N ASP A 3 -8.36 -60.37 57.12
CA ASP A 3 -8.11 -58.94 57.30
C ASP A 3 -9.18 -58.13 56.56
N ILE A 4 -9.86 -57.23 57.28
CA ILE A 4 -10.81 -56.27 56.74
C ILE A 4 -10.08 -54.93 56.64
N THR A 5 -9.90 -54.41 55.43
CA THR A 5 -9.36 -53.06 55.20
C THR A 5 -10.52 -52.06 55.10
N ALA A 6 -10.84 -51.35 56.19
CA ALA A 6 -11.88 -50.30 56.20
C ALA A 6 -11.26 -48.92 55.90
N ASN A 7 -11.87 -48.15 54.99
CA ASN A 7 -11.24 -46.94 54.42
C ASN A 7 -12.14 -45.69 54.47
N VAL A 8 -13.37 -45.76 55.01
CA VAL A 8 -14.35 -44.65 54.96
C VAL A 8 -14.78 -44.24 56.36
N ILE A 9 -14.50 -43.00 56.77
CA ILE A 9 -14.86 -42.46 58.09
C ILE A 9 -16.33 -42.06 58.13
N VAL A 10 -17.04 -42.46 59.20
CA VAL A 10 -18.39 -41.99 59.53
C VAL A 10 -18.27 -40.66 60.27
N SER A 11 -18.30 -39.57 59.51
CA SER A 11 -18.26 -38.20 60.03
C SER A 11 -19.37 -37.35 59.40
N MET A 12 -19.76 -36.29 60.09
CA MET A 12 -20.67 -35.31 59.51
C MET A 12 -19.94 -34.57 58.37
N PRO A 13 -20.53 -34.44 57.16
CA PRO A 13 -19.90 -33.70 56.07
C PRO A 13 -19.52 -32.25 56.43
N SER A 14 -20.18 -31.67 57.44
CA SER A 14 -19.74 -30.47 58.16
C SER A 14 -19.16 -30.90 59.53
N GLN A 15 -17.99 -30.39 59.92
CA GLN A 15 -17.16 -30.86 61.05
C GLN A 15 -17.82 -31.21 62.43
N LEU A 16 -19.08 -30.86 62.71
CA LEU A 16 -19.80 -31.17 63.97
C LEU A 16 -21.26 -31.61 63.72
N PHE A 17 -21.76 -32.63 64.44
CA PHE A 17 -23.18 -32.99 64.42
C PHE A 17 -24.01 -31.97 65.20
N THR A 18 -24.62 -31.02 64.49
CA THR A 18 -25.43 -29.93 65.05
C THR A 18 -26.91 -30.06 64.66
N MET A 19 -27.81 -29.39 65.36
CA MET A 19 -29.24 -29.39 65.01
C MET A 19 -29.46 -28.64 63.69
N ALA A 20 -30.41 -29.10 62.87
CA ALA A 20 -30.65 -28.55 61.53
C ALA A 20 -31.06 -27.06 61.52
N ARG A 21 -31.58 -26.54 62.64
CA ARG A 21 -32.11 -25.16 62.78
C ARG A 21 -31.36 -24.29 63.79
N SER A 22 -30.29 -24.80 64.41
CA SER A 22 -29.49 -24.04 65.40
C SER A 22 -28.10 -24.63 65.57
N PHE A 23 -27.08 -23.80 65.80
CA PHE A 23 -25.70 -24.23 66.17
C PHE A 23 -25.63 -24.82 67.58
N LYS A 24 -26.42 -25.86 67.85
CA LYS A 24 -26.41 -26.66 69.08
C LYS A 24 -26.09 -28.10 68.71
N ALA A 25 -25.34 -28.82 69.53
CA ALA A 25 -25.09 -30.24 69.31
C ALA A 25 -26.42 -31.03 69.21
N VAL A 26 -26.46 -32.06 68.35
CA VAL A 26 -27.53 -33.08 68.39
C VAL A 26 -27.31 -34.01 69.58
N ALA A 27 -27.33 -33.45 70.78
CA ALA A 27 -27.06 -34.18 72.02
C ALA A 27 -28.03 -35.35 72.18
N ASN A 28 -27.49 -36.53 72.47
CA ASN A 28 -28.24 -37.80 72.55
C ASN A 28 -28.96 -38.18 71.25
N GLY A 29 -28.52 -37.64 70.12
CA GLY A 29 -29.01 -38.01 68.80
C GLY A 29 -28.54 -39.40 68.36
N LYS A 30 -29.13 -39.87 67.26
CA LYS A 30 -28.90 -41.19 66.66
C LYS A 30 -28.44 -41.03 65.22
N ILE A 31 -27.35 -41.71 64.86
CA ILE A 31 -26.85 -41.80 63.49
C ILE A 31 -27.13 -43.21 62.97
N TYR A 32 -27.72 -43.29 61.78
CA TYR A 32 -27.97 -44.51 61.03
C TYR A 32 -27.19 -44.49 59.72
N ILE A 33 -26.60 -45.62 59.35
CA ILE A 33 -25.68 -45.83 58.23
C ILE A 33 -26.18 -47.01 57.39
N GLY A 34 -26.41 -46.79 56.09
CA GLY A 34 -27.02 -47.78 55.22
C GLY A 34 -26.42 -47.84 53.82
N LYS A 35 -27.01 -48.67 52.97
CA LYS A 35 -26.68 -48.74 51.54
C LYS A 35 -26.92 -47.37 50.89
N ILE A 36 -26.11 -47.05 49.90
CA ILE A 36 -26.24 -45.81 49.12
C ILE A 36 -27.66 -45.71 48.53
N ASP A 37 -28.21 -44.50 48.55
CA ASP A 37 -29.53 -44.11 48.02
C ASP A 37 -30.73 -44.85 48.66
N THR A 38 -30.55 -45.48 49.83
CA THR A 38 -31.64 -46.10 50.61
C THR A 38 -31.83 -45.42 51.98
N ASP A 39 -32.95 -45.69 52.65
CA ASP A 39 -33.23 -45.22 54.00
C ASP A 39 -32.52 -46.13 55.04
N PRO A 40 -31.52 -45.63 55.79
CA PRO A 40 -30.75 -46.42 56.74
C PRO A 40 -31.49 -46.68 58.06
N VAL A 41 -32.66 -46.09 58.29
CA VAL A 41 -33.49 -46.41 59.46
C VAL A 41 -34.12 -47.79 59.33
N ASN A 42 -34.40 -48.24 58.09
CA ASN A 42 -34.81 -49.62 57.83
C ASN A 42 -33.62 -50.59 58.08
N PRO A 43 -33.73 -51.55 59.01
CA PRO A 43 -32.66 -52.51 59.29
C PRO A 43 -32.14 -53.28 58.07
N GLU A 44 -32.98 -53.56 57.07
CA GLU A 44 -32.57 -54.28 55.84
C GLU A 44 -31.60 -53.47 54.95
N ASN A 45 -31.61 -52.16 55.14
CA ASN A 45 -30.76 -51.21 54.41
C ASN A 45 -29.47 -50.91 55.18
N GLN A 46 -29.38 -51.23 56.46
CA GLN A 46 -28.20 -50.94 57.28
C GLN A 46 -26.98 -51.76 56.82
N ILE A 47 -25.81 -51.13 56.86
CA ILE A 47 -24.54 -51.82 56.60
C ILE A 47 -23.74 -51.92 57.89
N GLN A 48 -22.75 -52.81 57.93
CA GLN A 48 -21.92 -52.97 59.11
C GLN A 48 -21.05 -51.72 59.34
N VAL A 49 -21.08 -51.20 60.57
CA VAL A 49 -20.20 -50.12 61.05
C VAL A 49 -19.20 -50.70 62.04
N TYR A 50 -17.99 -50.16 62.06
CA TYR A 50 -16.92 -50.54 62.96
C TYR A 50 -16.42 -49.34 63.75
N VAL A 51 -15.90 -49.57 64.96
CA VAL A 51 -15.03 -48.62 65.65
C VAL A 51 -13.59 -49.00 65.33
N GLU A 52 -12.79 -48.04 64.92
CA GLU A 52 -11.35 -48.17 64.73
C GLU A 52 -10.64 -47.75 66.03
N ASN A 53 -9.91 -48.68 66.64
CA ASN A 53 -9.12 -48.43 67.84
C ASN A 53 -7.78 -47.75 67.48
N GLU A 54 -7.07 -47.24 68.47
CA GLU A 54 -5.75 -46.59 68.29
C GLU A 54 -4.70 -47.52 67.64
N ASP A 55 -4.84 -48.84 67.81
CA ASP A 55 -3.97 -49.85 67.21
C ASP A 55 -4.37 -50.23 65.77
N GLY A 56 -5.41 -49.59 65.21
CA GLY A 56 -5.95 -49.85 63.88
C GLY A 56 -6.87 -51.07 63.79
N SER A 57 -7.14 -51.76 64.90
CA SER A 57 -8.09 -52.88 64.94
C SER A 57 -9.55 -52.40 64.84
N HIS A 58 -10.42 -53.23 64.26
CA HIS A 58 -11.82 -52.89 64.01
C HIS A 58 -12.77 -53.73 64.87
N VAL A 59 -13.67 -53.07 65.61
CA VAL A 59 -14.71 -53.72 66.40
C VAL A 59 -16.08 -53.42 65.80
N SER A 60 -16.83 -54.47 65.44
CA SER A 60 -18.20 -54.31 64.93
C SER A 60 -19.12 -53.67 65.97
N VAL A 61 -19.87 -52.66 65.56
CA VAL A 61 -20.83 -51.96 66.42
C VAL A 61 -22.25 -52.03 65.86
N ALA A 62 -23.21 -52.09 66.77
CA ALA A 62 -24.62 -52.03 66.42
C ALA A 62 -25.06 -50.57 66.18
N GLN A 63 -26.04 -50.41 65.31
CA GLN A 63 -26.66 -49.12 65.01
C GLN A 63 -27.99 -48.97 65.78
N PRO A 64 -28.43 -47.76 66.15
CA PRO A 64 -27.84 -46.46 65.83
C PRO A 64 -26.59 -46.12 66.65
N ILE A 65 -25.71 -45.31 66.08
CA ILE A 65 -24.57 -44.71 66.78
C ILE A 65 -25.08 -43.51 67.56
N ILE A 66 -24.65 -43.37 68.83
CA ILE A 66 -25.13 -42.32 69.73
C ILE A 66 -24.23 -41.08 69.64
N ILE A 67 -24.83 -39.90 69.69
CA ILE A 67 -24.12 -38.61 69.76
C ILE A 67 -24.12 -38.12 71.21
N ASN A 68 -22.95 -37.76 71.76
CA ASN A 68 -22.86 -37.22 73.12
C ASN A 68 -23.33 -35.76 73.21
N ALA A 69 -23.36 -35.21 74.44
CA ALA A 69 -23.78 -33.84 74.70
C ALA A 69 -22.95 -32.75 73.95
N ALA A 70 -21.73 -33.08 73.55
CA ALA A 70 -20.83 -32.19 72.82
C ALA A 70 -20.95 -32.32 71.28
N GLY A 71 -21.79 -33.22 70.76
CA GLY A 71 -22.01 -33.37 69.32
C GLY A 71 -21.08 -34.36 68.63
N TYR A 72 -20.41 -35.24 69.38
CA TYR A 72 -19.52 -36.28 68.86
C TYR A 72 -20.17 -37.66 68.91
N PRO A 73 -19.94 -38.53 67.90
CA PRO A 73 -20.35 -39.91 67.96
C PRO A 73 -19.53 -40.64 69.05
N VAL A 74 -20.20 -41.48 69.83
CA VAL A 74 -19.59 -42.18 70.97
C VAL A 74 -19.87 -43.67 70.95
N TYR A 75 -18.89 -44.45 71.41
CA TYR A 75 -19.01 -45.86 71.73
C TYR A 75 -18.80 -46.04 73.23
N ASN A 76 -19.76 -46.67 73.92
CA ASN A 76 -19.78 -46.79 75.39
C ASN A 76 -19.54 -45.46 76.15
N GLY A 77 -20.02 -44.34 75.58
CA GLY A 77 -19.91 -43.00 76.19
C GLY A 77 -18.60 -42.26 75.95
N GLN A 78 -17.60 -42.90 75.31
CA GLN A 78 -16.35 -42.26 74.90
C GLN A 78 -16.38 -41.90 73.42
N ILE A 79 -15.74 -40.79 73.04
CA ILE A 79 -15.59 -40.39 71.63
C ILE A 79 -14.78 -41.47 70.92
N ALA A 80 -15.31 -41.97 69.81
CA ALA A 80 -14.70 -43.05 69.04
C ALA A 80 -14.73 -42.73 67.54
N LYS A 81 -13.77 -43.28 66.80
CA LYS A 81 -13.72 -43.18 65.33
C LYS A 81 -14.54 -44.31 64.73
N PHE A 82 -15.64 -43.97 64.07
CA PHE A 82 -16.50 -44.93 63.38
C PHE A 82 -16.13 -44.99 61.91
N VAL A 83 -16.07 -46.19 61.33
CA VAL A 83 -15.70 -46.42 59.93
C VAL A 83 -16.58 -47.49 59.29
N THR A 84 -16.67 -47.44 57.96
CA THR A 84 -17.29 -48.48 57.12
C THR A 84 -16.30 -48.98 56.06
N VAL A 85 -16.57 -50.17 55.53
CA VAL A 85 -15.76 -50.79 54.46
C VAL A 85 -16.14 -50.31 53.05
N GLN A 86 -17.26 -49.59 52.92
CA GLN A 86 -17.82 -49.10 51.66
C GLN A 86 -18.55 -47.77 51.86
N GLY A 87 -18.84 -47.06 50.76
CA GLY A 87 -19.67 -45.85 50.78
C GLY A 87 -21.10 -46.12 51.27
N HIS A 88 -21.73 -45.13 51.88
CA HIS A 88 -22.99 -45.30 52.61
C HIS A 88 -23.92 -44.09 52.55
N SER A 89 -25.22 -44.34 52.78
CA SER A 89 -26.18 -43.32 53.17
C SER A 89 -26.10 -43.07 54.68
N MET A 90 -26.49 -41.88 55.13
CA MET A 90 -26.50 -41.51 56.55
C MET A 90 -27.74 -40.72 56.92
N ALA A 91 -28.42 -41.09 58.01
CA ALA A 91 -29.50 -40.31 58.61
C ALA A 91 -29.17 -39.95 60.06
N VAL A 92 -29.39 -38.69 60.44
CA VAL A 92 -29.13 -38.17 61.79
C VAL A 92 -30.44 -37.71 62.40
N TYR A 93 -30.79 -38.26 63.55
CA TYR A 93 -31.98 -37.93 64.33
C TYR A 93 -31.59 -37.30 65.66
N ASP A 94 -32.42 -36.39 66.17
CA ASP A 94 -32.27 -35.87 67.53
C ASP A 94 -32.80 -36.84 68.60
N ALA A 95 -32.63 -36.47 69.87
CA ALA A 95 -33.11 -37.24 71.02
C ALA A 95 -34.63 -37.43 71.05
N TYR A 96 -35.39 -36.60 70.31
CA TYR A 96 -36.84 -36.65 70.22
C TYR A 96 -37.33 -37.44 68.99
N GLY A 97 -36.42 -38.03 68.20
CA GLY A 97 -36.75 -38.80 67.02
C GLY A 97 -37.09 -37.97 65.79
N THR A 98 -36.76 -36.67 65.78
CA THR A 98 -36.90 -35.81 64.59
C THR A 98 -35.63 -35.89 63.74
N GLN A 99 -35.80 -36.15 62.44
CA GLN A 99 -34.70 -36.19 61.48
C GLN A 99 -34.10 -34.79 61.32
N GLN A 100 -32.81 -34.68 61.63
CA GLN A 100 -32.05 -33.44 61.46
C GLN A 100 -31.39 -33.42 60.07
N PHE A 101 -30.75 -34.50 59.66
CA PHE A 101 -30.10 -34.60 58.35
C PHE A 101 -30.27 -35.97 57.71
N TYR A 102 -30.24 -35.98 56.38
CA TYR A 102 -30.10 -37.20 55.59
C TYR A 102 -29.20 -36.95 54.39
N PHE A 103 -28.26 -37.87 54.21
CA PHE A 103 -27.31 -37.91 53.12
C PHE A 103 -27.54 -39.23 52.37
N PRO A 104 -28.12 -39.21 51.17
CA PRO A 104 -28.33 -40.44 50.40
C PRO A 104 -27.02 -41.12 50.00
N ASN A 105 -25.93 -40.35 49.86
CA ASN A 105 -24.57 -40.87 49.67
C ASN A 105 -23.56 -39.86 50.26
N VAL A 106 -22.87 -40.23 51.35
CA VAL A 106 -21.92 -39.35 52.04
C VAL A 106 -20.73 -38.96 51.16
N LEU A 107 -20.31 -39.82 50.22
CA LEU A 107 -19.16 -39.56 49.32
C LEU A 107 -19.43 -38.44 48.30
N LYS A 108 -20.68 -38.03 48.09
CA LYS A 108 -21.01 -36.89 47.19
C LYS A 108 -20.62 -35.53 47.76
N TYR A 109 -20.32 -35.47 49.06
CA TYR A 109 -20.08 -34.24 49.83
C TYR A 109 -18.61 -34.06 50.24
N ASP A 110 -17.73 -34.93 49.78
CA ASP A 110 -16.29 -34.86 50.01
C ASP A 110 -15.69 -33.64 49.26
N PRO A 111 -14.96 -32.73 49.93
CA PRO A 111 -14.32 -31.57 49.29
C PRO A 111 -13.45 -31.93 48.09
N ASP A 112 -12.80 -33.10 48.10
CA ASP A 112 -11.92 -33.56 47.01
C ASP A 112 -12.69 -33.76 45.69
N GLN A 113 -14.01 -33.97 45.75
CA GLN A 113 -14.85 -34.09 44.56
C GLN A 113 -14.89 -32.81 43.74
N PHE A 114 -14.74 -31.63 44.36
CA PHE A 114 -14.76 -30.37 43.62
C PHE A 114 -13.46 -30.16 42.83
N GLU A 115 -12.32 -30.46 43.43
CA GLU A 115 -11.00 -30.43 42.77
C GLU A 115 -10.98 -31.38 41.58
N ILE A 116 -11.39 -32.64 41.79
CA ILE A 116 -11.45 -33.66 40.73
C ILE A 116 -12.35 -33.22 39.58
N ARG A 117 -13.51 -32.63 39.88
CA ARG A 117 -14.45 -32.13 38.86
C ARG A 117 -13.88 -30.96 38.07
N LEU A 118 -13.16 -30.05 38.71
CA LEU A 118 -12.49 -28.93 38.05
C LEU A 118 -11.26 -29.35 37.24
N SER A 119 -10.52 -30.38 37.68
CA SER A 119 -9.33 -30.88 36.97
C SER A 119 -9.65 -31.76 35.76
N ASN A 120 -10.90 -32.24 35.65
CA ASN A 120 -11.35 -33.04 34.50
C ASN A 120 -11.51 -32.19 33.24
N GLN A 121 -11.57 -32.86 32.08
CA GLN A 121 -11.68 -32.23 30.76
C GLN A 121 -12.85 -31.23 30.64
N ASP A 122 -13.97 -31.48 31.31
CA ASP A 122 -15.17 -30.63 31.30
C ASP A 122 -15.21 -29.60 32.45
N GLY A 123 -14.13 -29.50 33.24
CA GLY A 123 -14.08 -28.67 34.45
C GLY A 123 -14.32 -27.19 34.18
N ALA A 124 -13.89 -26.68 33.02
CA ALA A 124 -14.16 -25.30 32.60
C ALA A 124 -15.67 -25.02 32.42
N GLY A 125 -16.48 -26.03 32.14
CA GLY A 125 -17.95 -25.94 32.06
C GLY A 125 -18.63 -25.77 33.43
N LEU A 126 -17.90 -25.96 34.52
CA LEU A 126 -18.39 -25.78 35.89
C LEU A 126 -18.17 -24.35 36.41
N VAL A 127 -17.42 -23.52 35.69
CA VAL A 127 -17.07 -22.16 36.09
C VAL A 127 -17.88 -21.16 35.28
N GLY A 128 -18.88 -20.53 35.90
CA GLY A 128 -19.72 -19.52 35.26
C GLY A 128 -18.97 -18.19 35.00
N ILE A 129 -19.34 -17.48 33.94
CA ILE A 129 -18.82 -16.14 33.60
C ILE A 129 -19.96 -15.13 33.42
N MET A 130 -19.68 -13.85 33.66
CA MET A 130 -20.65 -12.76 33.40
C MET A 130 -20.60 -12.32 31.91
N PRO A 131 -21.72 -11.89 31.31
CA PRO A 131 -23.08 -11.81 31.87
C PRO A 131 -23.86 -13.13 31.86
N TYR A 132 -23.41 -14.13 31.10
CA TYR A 132 -23.96 -15.49 31.04
C TYR A 132 -22.92 -16.44 30.42
N GLY A 133 -23.08 -17.75 30.64
CA GLY A 133 -22.19 -18.80 30.11
C GLY A 133 -21.14 -19.29 31.09
N THR A 134 -20.19 -20.06 30.59
CA THR A 134 -19.09 -20.69 31.34
C THR A 134 -17.73 -20.31 30.78
N VAL A 135 -16.65 -20.60 31.51
CA VAL A 135 -15.27 -20.43 31.01
C VAL A 135 -15.06 -21.27 29.74
N GLN A 136 -15.66 -22.46 29.67
CA GLN A 136 -15.62 -23.31 28.47
C GLN A 136 -16.20 -22.60 27.24
N ASP A 137 -17.30 -21.84 27.40
CA ASP A 137 -17.92 -21.06 26.32
C ASP A 137 -17.04 -19.88 25.86
N ALA A 138 -16.10 -19.42 26.72
CA ALA A 138 -15.19 -18.31 26.43
C ALA A 138 -13.83 -18.74 25.86
N ILE A 139 -13.43 -20.00 25.99
CA ILE A 139 -12.18 -20.51 25.38
C ILE A 139 -12.40 -20.64 23.87
N LYS A 140 -11.86 -19.68 23.11
CA LYS A 140 -12.06 -19.57 21.66
C LYS A 140 -10.85 -19.97 20.82
N TRP A 141 -9.77 -20.41 21.45
CA TRP A 141 -8.52 -20.79 20.81
C TRP A 141 -7.79 -21.84 21.64
N VAL A 142 -6.80 -22.48 21.02
CA VAL A 142 -5.90 -23.41 21.69
C VAL A 142 -4.47 -22.94 21.63
N VAL A 143 -3.67 -23.34 22.62
CA VAL A 143 -2.25 -23.01 22.71
C VAL A 143 -1.44 -24.32 22.68
N PRO A 144 -0.28 -24.41 22.01
CA PRO A 144 0.51 -25.63 21.96
C PRO A 144 0.89 -26.19 23.35
N GLU A 145 1.03 -25.33 24.35
CA GLU A 145 1.51 -25.67 25.70
C GLU A 145 0.58 -26.61 26.47
N VAL A 146 -0.72 -26.64 26.14
CA VAL A 146 -1.70 -27.52 26.82
C VAL A 146 -1.74 -28.93 26.24
N PHE A 147 -1.09 -29.17 25.10
CA PHE A 147 -1.08 -30.48 24.47
C PHE A 147 0.10 -31.33 24.94
N PRO A 148 -0.09 -32.66 25.08
CA PRO A 148 1.01 -33.57 25.35
C PRO A 148 1.97 -33.61 24.15
N GLY A 149 3.27 -33.74 24.43
CA GLY A 149 4.30 -33.85 23.41
C GLY A 149 5.69 -33.73 24.03
N SER A 150 6.64 -34.49 23.51
CA SER A 150 8.02 -34.53 24.00
C SER A 150 8.85 -33.32 23.56
N ASN A 151 8.46 -32.67 22.46
CA ASN A 151 9.13 -31.53 21.85
C ASN A 151 8.11 -30.52 21.29
N ALA A 152 8.60 -29.36 20.81
CA ALA A 152 7.75 -28.30 20.29
C ALA A 152 6.98 -28.72 19.03
N SER A 153 7.59 -29.48 18.12
CA SER A 153 6.94 -29.97 16.90
C SER A 153 5.73 -30.85 17.21
N GLU A 154 5.83 -31.78 18.15
CA GLU A 154 4.71 -32.65 18.56
C GLU A 154 3.56 -31.85 19.19
N LYS A 155 3.88 -30.87 20.04
CA LYS A 155 2.88 -30.00 20.67
C LYS A 155 2.18 -29.10 19.65
N LEU A 156 2.94 -28.51 18.73
CA LEU A 156 2.40 -27.71 17.62
C LEU A 156 1.51 -28.56 16.71
N GLN A 157 1.95 -29.76 16.34
CA GLN A 157 1.16 -30.68 15.52
C GLN A 157 -0.15 -31.08 16.20
N ALA A 158 -0.12 -31.38 17.51
CA ALA A 158 -1.31 -31.70 18.27
C ALA A 158 -2.29 -30.51 18.35
N ALA A 159 -1.78 -29.30 18.57
CA ALA A 159 -2.58 -28.08 18.59
C ALA A 159 -3.23 -27.78 17.24
N VAL A 160 -2.49 -27.91 16.14
CA VAL A 160 -3.02 -27.74 14.78
C VAL A 160 -4.11 -28.75 14.50
N ASN A 161 -3.88 -30.04 14.79
CA ASN A 161 -4.87 -31.10 14.58
C ASN A 161 -6.16 -30.83 15.36
N TYR A 162 -6.04 -30.43 16.63
CA TYR A 162 -7.20 -30.08 17.45
C TYR A 162 -7.92 -28.85 16.92
N ALA A 163 -7.19 -27.80 16.53
CA ALA A 163 -7.75 -26.56 16.04
C ALA A 163 -8.56 -26.77 14.75
N VAL A 164 -8.00 -27.54 13.80
CA VAL A 164 -8.69 -27.91 12.56
C VAL A 164 -9.96 -28.73 12.87
N ALA A 165 -9.85 -29.76 13.71
CA ALA A 165 -10.99 -30.62 14.04
C ALA A 165 -12.16 -29.85 14.71
N ASN A 166 -11.84 -28.81 15.48
CA ASN A 166 -12.82 -28.03 16.24
C ASN A 166 -13.11 -26.65 15.64
N LYS A 167 -12.59 -26.35 14.44
CA LYS A 167 -12.77 -25.06 13.74
C LYS A 167 -12.42 -23.84 14.61
N THR A 168 -11.30 -23.93 15.30
CA THR A 168 -10.76 -22.86 16.15
C THR A 168 -9.37 -22.44 15.65
N ARG A 169 -8.75 -21.48 16.33
CA ARG A 169 -7.40 -20.98 15.99
C ARG A 169 -6.35 -21.49 16.97
N VAL A 170 -5.12 -21.57 16.50
CA VAL A 170 -3.94 -21.79 17.36
C VAL A 170 -3.37 -20.42 17.75
N VAL A 171 -3.06 -20.23 19.03
CA VAL A 171 -2.26 -19.11 19.54
C VAL A 171 -0.94 -19.68 20.02
N ALA A 172 0.09 -19.57 19.20
CA ALA A 172 1.43 -20.11 19.46
C ALA A 172 2.32 -18.98 20.00
N SER A 173 2.27 -18.78 21.32
CA SER A 173 2.89 -17.64 22.01
C SER A 173 4.19 -17.95 22.74
N GLY A 174 4.63 -19.21 22.70
CA GLY A 174 5.85 -19.70 23.36
C GLY A 174 7.10 -19.61 22.49
N VAL A 175 8.14 -20.32 22.93
CA VAL A 175 9.39 -20.53 22.18
C VAL A 175 9.39 -21.96 21.66
N TYR A 176 9.50 -22.12 20.34
CA TYR A 176 9.37 -23.39 19.64
C TYR A 176 10.65 -23.70 18.88
N ASP A 177 11.41 -24.68 19.37
CA ASP A 177 12.51 -25.29 18.61
C ASP A 177 11.93 -26.40 17.72
N VAL A 178 11.72 -26.09 16.44
CA VAL A 178 10.97 -26.96 15.52
C VAL A 178 11.93 -27.91 14.84
N THR A 179 11.83 -29.19 15.19
CA THR A 179 12.70 -30.29 14.71
C THR A 179 12.05 -31.16 13.65
N ALA A 180 10.75 -30.99 13.42
CA ALA A 180 9.97 -31.65 12.39
C ALA A 180 8.90 -30.69 11.85
N PRO A 181 8.62 -30.67 10.54
CA PRO A 181 7.56 -29.84 9.97
C PRO A 181 6.18 -30.14 10.57
N VAL A 182 5.33 -29.11 10.61
CA VAL A 182 3.95 -29.17 11.09
C VAL A 182 3.00 -29.23 9.90
N THR A 183 2.34 -30.37 9.74
CA THR A 183 1.33 -30.60 8.72
C THR A 183 0.03 -29.88 9.10
N ILE A 184 -0.54 -29.13 8.15
CA ILE A 184 -1.84 -28.45 8.29
C ILE A 184 -2.88 -29.20 7.44
N PRO A 185 -3.74 -30.04 8.04
CA PRO A 185 -4.67 -30.92 7.30
C PRO A 185 -5.99 -30.25 6.88
N GLY A 186 -6.23 -29.00 7.29
CA GLY A 186 -7.48 -28.29 7.02
C GLY A 186 -7.40 -26.81 7.38
N ASP A 187 -8.47 -26.07 7.12
CA ASP A 187 -8.50 -24.61 7.25
C ASP A 187 -8.18 -24.15 8.69
N ILE A 188 -7.29 -23.16 8.82
CA ILE A 188 -6.80 -22.72 10.13
C ILE A 188 -6.32 -21.25 10.14
N ILE A 189 -6.39 -20.65 11.34
CA ILE A 189 -5.66 -19.43 11.69
C ILE A 189 -4.63 -19.80 12.77
N ILE A 190 -3.37 -19.43 12.53
CA ILE A 190 -2.26 -19.54 13.47
C ILE A 190 -1.83 -18.12 13.85
N ASP A 191 -2.13 -17.72 15.08
CA ASP A 191 -1.67 -16.47 15.67
C ASP A 191 -0.37 -16.75 16.43
N ALA A 192 0.73 -16.36 15.80
CA ALA A 192 2.10 -16.49 16.29
C ALA A 192 2.64 -15.15 16.81
N SER A 193 1.81 -14.12 16.99
CA SER A 193 2.23 -12.72 17.22
C SER A 193 3.27 -12.51 18.32
N THR A 194 3.28 -13.36 19.36
CA THR A 194 4.26 -13.30 20.46
C THR A 194 5.18 -14.53 20.51
N GLY A 195 5.09 -15.43 19.53
CA GLY A 195 5.85 -16.66 19.48
C GLY A 195 7.22 -16.47 18.81
N GLU A 196 8.19 -17.27 19.26
CA GLU A 196 9.51 -17.39 18.64
C GLU A 196 9.70 -18.82 18.13
N PHE A 197 10.16 -18.97 16.88
CA PHE A 197 10.29 -20.24 16.20
C PHE A 197 11.70 -20.38 15.63
N THR A 198 12.35 -21.49 15.94
CA THR A 198 13.67 -21.84 15.39
C THR A 198 13.55 -23.03 14.44
N PHE A 199 14.18 -22.93 13.27
CA PHE A 199 14.34 -24.06 12.35
C PHE A 199 15.51 -24.92 12.85
N ASN A 200 15.25 -26.18 13.20
CA ASN A 200 16.28 -27.10 13.66
C ASN A 200 16.34 -28.34 12.76
N GLY A 201 17.19 -28.26 11.73
CA GLY A 201 17.37 -29.34 10.76
C GLY A 201 16.20 -29.54 9.80
N ILE A 202 15.36 -28.52 9.60
CA ILE A 202 14.18 -28.54 8.72
C ILE A 202 14.16 -27.36 7.75
N ASP A 203 13.70 -27.56 6.52
CA ASP A 203 13.65 -26.50 5.51
C ASP A 203 12.31 -25.73 5.52
N TYR A 204 11.32 -26.17 6.29
CA TYR A 204 10.07 -25.45 6.48
C TYR A 204 9.36 -25.80 7.79
N ILE A 205 8.56 -24.86 8.32
CA ILE A 205 7.79 -25.10 9.55
C ILE A 205 6.37 -25.55 9.23
N PHE A 206 5.60 -24.78 8.46
CA PHE A 206 4.19 -25.06 8.22
C PHE A 206 3.96 -25.60 6.81
N HIS A 207 3.33 -26.77 6.71
CA HIS A 207 3.07 -27.45 5.44
C HIS A 207 1.56 -27.68 5.24
N PRO A 208 0.87 -26.83 4.45
CA PRO A 208 -0.52 -27.03 4.07
C PRO A 208 -0.71 -28.26 3.18
N LEU A 209 -1.24 -29.34 3.76
CA LEU A 209 -1.56 -30.59 3.07
C LEU A 209 -3.05 -30.90 3.25
N GLY A 210 -3.90 -30.18 2.51
CA GLY A 210 -5.36 -30.36 2.53
C GLY A 210 -6.17 -29.15 3.01
N ALA A 211 -5.50 -28.09 3.47
CA ALA A 211 -6.15 -26.82 3.82
C ALA A 211 -6.46 -25.99 2.57
N LYS A 212 -7.68 -25.45 2.49
CA LYS A 212 -8.07 -24.46 1.47
C LYS A 212 -7.75 -23.04 1.90
N SER A 213 -7.85 -22.73 3.19
CA SER A 213 -7.52 -21.43 3.78
C SER A 213 -6.54 -21.57 4.93
N VAL A 214 -5.35 -20.97 4.80
CA VAL A 214 -4.35 -20.87 5.87
C VAL A 214 -4.03 -19.41 6.13
N GLU A 215 -4.06 -19.01 7.40
CA GLU A 215 -3.65 -17.67 7.84
C GLU A 215 -2.64 -17.79 8.96
N ILE A 216 -1.48 -17.16 8.80
CA ILE A 216 -0.43 -17.10 9.82
C ILE A 216 -0.13 -15.63 10.11
N ILE A 217 -0.22 -15.26 11.38
CA ILE A 217 -0.16 -13.88 11.85
C ILE A 217 0.98 -13.74 12.85
N GLY A 218 1.91 -12.86 12.56
CA GLY A 218 3.00 -12.49 13.45
C GLY A 218 4.01 -13.61 13.71
N GLY A 219 4.87 -13.37 14.70
CA GLY A 219 5.89 -14.31 15.14
C GLY A 219 7.27 -14.00 14.60
N LYS A 220 8.27 -14.46 15.37
CA LYS A 220 9.68 -14.35 15.03
C LYS A 220 10.20 -15.71 14.62
N PHE A 221 10.60 -15.83 13.37
CA PHE A 221 11.11 -17.05 12.76
C PHE A 221 12.61 -16.90 12.52
N THR A 222 13.42 -17.86 12.96
CA THR A 222 14.88 -17.77 12.86
C THR A 222 15.49 -19.08 12.43
N ALA A 223 16.25 -19.07 11.32
CA ALA A 223 17.10 -20.18 10.93
C ALA A 223 18.52 -19.96 11.48
N ASN A 224 18.98 -20.91 12.30
CA ASN A 224 20.25 -20.83 13.04
C ASN A 224 21.34 -21.80 12.53
N ALA A 225 21.03 -22.61 11.51
CA ALA A 225 21.90 -23.69 11.00
C ALA A 225 21.95 -23.69 9.47
N TYR A 226 22.88 -24.46 8.91
CA TYR A 226 22.98 -24.67 7.46
C TYR A 226 21.79 -25.48 6.94
N HIS A 227 21.17 -25.00 5.87
CA HIS A 227 20.07 -25.67 5.19
C HIS A 227 20.42 -26.00 3.75
N THR A 228 19.84 -27.08 3.24
CA THR A 228 20.02 -27.48 1.82
C THR A 228 19.31 -26.55 0.86
N GLN A 229 18.27 -25.86 1.34
CA GLN A 229 17.52 -24.83 0.63
C GLN A 229 17.18 -23.68 1.58
N ARG A 230 16.83 -22.51 1.04
CA ARG A 230 16.41 -21.37 1.88
C ARG A 230 15.17 -21.77 2.69
N PRO A 231 15.24 -21.80 4.03
CA PRO A 231 14.12 -22.25 4.83
C PRO A 231 12.90 -21.35 4.67
N GLN A 232 11.70 -21.91 4.72
CA GLN A 232 10.45 -21.18 4.50
C GLN A 232 9.51 -21.34 5.70
N VAL A 233 8.91 -20.25 6.17
CA VAL A 233 7.90 -20.35 7.25
C VAL A 233 6.72 -21.21 6.80
N ILE A 234 6.23 -20.98 5.58
CA ILE A 234 5.20 -21.80 4.92
C ILE A 234 5.72 -22.37 3.61
N PHE A 235 5.47 -23.66 3.37
CA PHE A 235 5.89 -24.36 2.17
C PHE A 235 4.77 -25.28 1.66
N ASN A 236 4.50 -25.27 0.36
CA ASN A 236 3.67 -26.28 -0.29
C ASN A 236 4.07 -26.46 -1.76
N ASP A 237 4.03 -27.69 -2.29
CA ASP A 237 4.55 -28.00 -3.62
C ASP A 237 3.60 -28.83 -4.51
N TYR A 238 4.06 -29.16 -5.73
CA TYR A 238 3.28 -29.93 -6.70
C TYR A 238 3.27 -31.45 -6.43
N PRO A 239 4.38 -32.11 -6.05
CA PRO A 239 4.39 -33.49 -5.57
C PRO A 239 3.31 -33.81 -4.52
N ASP A 240 2.93 -32.83 -3.70
CA ASP A 240 1.84 -32.94 -2.71
C ASP A 240 0.46 -33.19 -3.34
N GLY A 241 0.29 -32.95 -4.64
CA GLY A 241 -0.95 -33.17 -5.38
C GLY A 241 -1.85 -31.93 -5.44
N LEU A 242 -2.44 -31.68 -6.63
CA LEU A 242 -3.16 -30.43 -6.92
C LEU A 242 -4.33 -30.13 -5.98
N ALA A 243 -5.00 -31.16 -5.46
CA ALA A 243 -6.13 -31.00 -4.54
C ALA A 243 -5.72 -30.43 -3.17
N ASN A 244 -4.44 -30.55 -2.80
CA ASN A 244 -3.90 -30.16 -1.51
C ASN A 244 -3.39 -28.71 -1.48
N LEU A 245 -3.31 -28.03 -2.64
CA LEU A 245 -2.91 -26.63 -2.69
C LEU A 245 -4.02 -25.71 -2.13
N PRO A 246 -3.66 -24.71 -1.30
CA PRO A 246 -4.61 -23.76 -0.75
C PRO A 246 -5.15 -22.80 -1.84
N THR A 247 -6.36 -22.31 -1.62
CA THR A 247 -6.97 -21.23 -2.41
C THR A 247 -6.89 -19.89 -1.68
N ARG A 248 -6.72 -19.88 -0.35
CA ARG A 248 -6.45 -18.68 0.45
C ARG A 248 -5.21 -18.87 1.32
N VAL A 249 -4.22 -17.99 1.16
CA VAL A 249 -3.04 -17.93 2.02
C VAL A 249 -2.87 -16.50 2.51
N VAL A 250 -2.82 -16.29 3.82
CA VAL A 250 -2.56 -14.99 4.43
C VAL A 250 -1.35 -15.10 5.35
N ILE A 251 -0.37 -14.23 5.11
CA ILE A 251 0.87 -14.15 5.87
C ILE A 251 1.08 -12.69 6.21
N LYS A 252 1.08 -12.36 7.50
CA LYS A 252 1.25 -10.97 7.90
C LYS A 252 1.98 -10.79 9.21
N ASP A 253 2.56 -9.60 9.36
CA ASP A 253 3.18 -9.13 10.61
C ASP A 253 4.37 -9.98 11.10
N MET A 254 4.96 -10.83 10.24
CA MET A 254 6.04 -11.73 10.62
C MET A 254 7.41 -11.05 10.66
N GLN A 255 8.29 -11.57 11.50
CA GLN A 255 9.72 -11.26 11.50
C GLN A 255 10.51 -12.52 11.12
N CYS A 256 11.10 -12.54 9.94
CA CYS A 256 11.87 -13.67 9.42
C CYS A 256 13.37 -13.33 9.44
N PHE A 257 14.17 -14.13 10.13
CA PHE A 257 15.61 -13.98 10.25
C PHE A 257 16.32 -15.18 9.62
N ASN A 258 17.09 -14.93 8.56
CA ASN A 258 17.76 -15.94 7.74
C ASN A 258 16.82 -16.99 7.10
N CYS A 259 15.54 -16.66 6.94
CA CYS A 259 14.54 -17.51 6.30
C CYS A 259 13.60 -16.69 5.40
N GLY A 260 12.94 -17.37 4.47
CA GLY A 260 11.89 -16.82 3.62
C GLY A 260 10.52 -16.83 4.31
N VAL A 261 9.64 -15.94 3.83
CA VAL A 261 8.24 -15.85 4.25
C VAL A 261 7.46 -17.07 3.78
N GLY A 262 7.68 -17.52 2.54
CA GLY A 262 7.02 -18.71 2.05
C GLY A 262 7.27 -19.07 0.60
N TYR A 263 7.12 -20.36 0.33
CA TYR A 263 7.01 -20.95 -1.00
C TYR A 263 5.57 -21.42 -1.20
N ILE A 264 4.81 -20.67 -2.00
CA ILE A 264 3.35 -20.83 -2.10
C ILE A 264 2.97 -21.25 -3.51
N MET A 265 2.49 -22.49 -3.65
CA MET A 265 1.82 -22.93 -4.88
C MET A 265 0.30 -22.80 -4.74
N VAL A 266 -0.37 -22.31 -5.78
CA VAL A 266 -1.84 -22.17 -5.82
C VAL A 266 -2.46 -23.01 -6.93
N ASN A 267 -3.66 -23.53 -6.67
CA ASN A 267 -4.43 -24.25 -7.66
C ASN A 267 -5.23 -23.27 -8.55
N CYS A 268 -4.69 -22.94 -9.71
CA CYS A 268 -5.37 -22.08 -10.69
C CYS A 268 -6.60 -22.74 -11.35
N GLN A 269 -6.76 -24.06 -11.21
CA GLN A 269 -7.90 -24.82 -11.75
C GLN A 269 -9.07 -24.92 -10.77
N ASP A 270 -8.87 -24.60 -9.49
CA ASP A 270 -9.94 -24.62 -8.50
C ASP A 270 -11.04 -23.64 -8.93
N PRO A 271 -12.34 -24.01 -8.95
CA PRO A 271 -13.41 -23.12 -9.39
C PRO A 271 -13.61 -21.90 -8.48
N THR A 272 -13.13 -21.93 -7.23
CA THR A 272 -13.22 -20.82 -6.26
C THR A 272 -12.20 -19.70 -6.54
N SER A 273 -12.36 -18.55 -5.90
CA SER A 273 -11.40 -17.44 -6.01
C SER A 273 -10.11 -17.78 -5.24
N VAL A 274 -8.95 -17.48 -5.85
CA VAL A 274 -7.64 -17.63 -5.21
C VAL A 274 -7.21 -16.28 -4.61
N HIS A 275 -6.79 -16.26 -3.36
CA HIS A 275 -6.38 -15.07 -2.63
C HIS A 275 -5.10 -15.31 -1.82
N VAL A 276 -4.01 -14.65 -2.21
CA VAL A 276 -2.74 -14.68 -1.48
C VAL A 276 -2.44 -13.28 -0.96
N SER A 277 -2.33 -13.11 0.35
CA SER A 277 -1.98 -11.83 0.97
C SER A 277 -0.70 -12.00 1.77
N VAL A 278 0.31 -11.20 1.45
CA VAL A 278 1.59 -11.14 2.17
C VAL A 278 1.79 -9.68 2.57
N ASP A 279 1.52 -9.36 3.83
CA ASP A 279 1.44 -7.97 4.28
C ASP A 279 2.29 -7.68 5.52
N ASN A 280 3.00 -6.56 5.53
CA ASN A 280 3.69 -6.04 6.72
C ASN A 280 4.71 -7.03 7.35
N ASN A 281 5.37 -7.85 6.54
CA ASN A 281 6.41 -8.76 7.01
C ASN A 281 7.80 -8.10 6.94
N TYR A 282 8.67 -8.45 7.88
CA TYR A 282 10.06 -8.02 7.93
C TYR A 282 10.99 -9.22 7.78
N CYS A 283 11.73 -9.29 6.68
CA CYS A 283 12.74 -10.32 6.44
C CYS A 283 14.13 -9.71 6.51
N LYS A 284 15.02 -10.36 7.26
CA LYS A 284 16.41 -9.96 7.38
C LYS A 284 17.34 -11.16 7.30
N THR A 285 18.45 -11.02 6.60
CA THR A 285 19.49 -12.05 6.54
C THR A 285 20.86 -11.44 6.79
N ASP A 286 21.63 -11.98 7.73
CA ASP A 286 22.89 -11.38 8.21
C ASP A 286 24.16 -12.21 7.92
N ASP A 287 24.09 -13.31 7.15
CA ASP A 287 25.25 -14.19 6.94
C ASP A 287 25.49 -14.61 5.47
N ASN A 288 26.78 -14.75 5.16
CA ASN A 288 27.46 -14.97 3.88
C ASN A 288 28.09 -16.37 3.78
N THR A 289 27.77 -17.28 4.70
CA THR A 289 28.38 -18.62 4.74
C THR A 289 27.59 -19.73 4.04
N ASP A 290 26.54 -19.40 3.28
CA ASP A 290 25.86 -20.40 2.44
C ASP A 290 26.84 -20.85 1.33
N GLN A 291 27.70 -21.83 1.64
CA GLN A 291 27.99 -22.89 0.69
C GLN A 291 26.68 -23.65 0.48
N TYR A 292 26.46 -24.24 -0.70
CA TYR A 292 25.26 -24.99 -1.11
C TYR A 292 24.14 -24.08 -1.64
N ILE A 293 23.71 -24.22 -2.90
CA ILE A 293 22.88 -25.33 -3.41
C ILE A 293 23.33 -25.78 -4.81
N SER A 294 23.54 -27.08 -5.00
CA SER A 294 23.39 -27.76 -6.28
C SER A 294 21.97 -28.31 -6.36
N ASP A 295 21.20 -27.89 -7.36
CA ASP A 295 19.92 -28.48 -7.81
C ASP A 295 18.66 -28.25 -6.92
N ALA A 296 18.15 -27.01 -6.82
CA ALA A 296 16.76 -26.82 -6.40
C ALA A 296 15.78 -27.02 -7.57
N GLY A 297 14.77 -27.87 -7.34
CA GLY A 297 13.80 -28.32 -8.33
C GLY A 297 12.84 -27.23 -8.81
N MET A 298 13.14 -26.65 -9.97
CA MET A 298 12.23 -26.57 -11.11
C MET A 298 13.00 -27.07 -12.34
N SER A 299 12.36 -27.85 -13.21
CA SER A 299 13.01 -28.50 -14.36
C SER A 299 13.60 -27.49 -15.35
N GLY A 300 14.89 -27.21 -15.21
CA GLY A 300 15.63 -26.34 -16.13
C GLY A 300 17.06 -26.11 -15.64
N GLU A 301 17.93 -27.10 -15.78
CA GLU A 301 19.40 -27.03 -15.95
C GLU A 301 20.28 -26.07 -15.09
N GLN A 302 19.79 -25.27 -14.14
CA GLN A 302 20.56 -24.13 -13.57
C GLN A 302 20.50 -23.87 -12.04
N GLY A 303 20.02 -24.78 -11.19
CA GLY A 303 20.33 -24.75 -9.74
C GLY A 303 19.95 -23.49 -8.93
N GLU A 304 18.81 -22.83 -9.19
CA GLU A 304 18.38 -21.60 -8.50
C GLU A 304 18.04 -21.82 -7.01
N VAL A 305 18.38 -20.87 -6.12
CA VAL A 305 17.99 -20.90 -4.68
C VAL A 305 16.55 -20.39 -4.51
N TYR A 306 15.73 -21.03 -3.65
CA TYR A 306 14.37 -20.54 -3.36
C TYR A 306 14.36 -19.09 -2.88
N PRO A 307 13.55 -18.18 -3.46
CA PRO A 307 13.50 -16.78 -3.05
C PRO A 307 12.94 -16.61 -1.63
N TYR A 308 13.00 -15.39 -1.09
CA TYR A 308 12.40 -15.07 0.22
C TYR A 308 10.87 -15.06 0.17
N LEU A 309 10.30 -14.89 -1.02
CA LEU A 309 8.88 -15.09 -1.29
C LEU A 309 8.71 -15.70 -2.69
N MET A 310 7.99 -16.80 -2.78
CA MET A 310 7.62 -17.43 -4.05
C MET A 310 6.10 -17.62 -4.12
N ILE A 311 5.47 -17.17 -5.21
CA ILE A 311 4.05 -17.40 -5.49
C ILE A 311 3.91 -17.98 -6.90
N LEU A 312 3.50 -19.25 -7.00
CA LEU A 312 3.38 -19.96 -8.27
C LEU A 312 1.97 -20.52 -8.50
N GLY A 313 1.47 -20.37 -9.72
CA GLY A 313 0.30 -21.12 -10.19
C GLY A 313 0.70 -22.49 -10.71
N ASN A 314 -0.13 -23.52 -10.48
CA ASN A 314 0.13 -24.87 -10.96
C ASN A 314 0.24 -24.95 -12.50
N THR A 315 1.24 -25.69 -13.03
CA THR A 315 1.37 -25.97 -14.47
C THR A 315 1.91 -27.38 -14.71
N THR A 316 1.12 -28.28 -15.30
CA THR A 316 1.59 -29.59 -15.82
C THR A 316 2.00 -29.58 -17.28
N ALA A 317 1.67 -28.51 -18.01
CA ALA A 317 2.04 -28.31 -19.40
C ALA A 317 1.96 -26.81 -19.74
N SER A 318 2.46 -26.43 -20.93
CA SER A 318 2.20 -25.14 -21.58
C SER A 318 0.78 -24.66 -21.31
N VAL A 319 0.63 -23.42 -20.83
CA VAL A 319 -0.69 -22.80 -20.62
C VAL A 319 -1.33 -22.45 -21.96
N ASP A 320 -1.96 -23.44 -22.59
CA ASP A 320 -2.73 -23.26 -23.82
C ASP A 320 -3.89 -22.27 -23.60
N ILE A 321 -4.42 -21.68 -24.69
CA ILE A 321 -5.68 -20.93 -24.66
C ILE A 321 -6.75 -21.80 -23.99
N GLY A 322 -7.40 -21.26 -22.96
CA GLY A 322 -8.47 -21.94 -22.23
C GLY A 322 -8.05 -22.57 -20.90
N THR A 323 -6.75 -22.54 -20.56
CA THR A 323 -6.30 -22.92 -19.21
C THR A 323 -6.82 -21.90 -18.18
N PRO A 324 -7.52 -22.34 -17.12
CA PRO A 324 -7.95 -21.45 -16.04
C PRO A 324 -6.74 -20.73 -15.41
N ARG A 325 -6.74 -19.40 -15.46
CA ARG A 325 -5.72 -18.54 -14.83
C ARG A 325 -6.33 -17.86 -13.63
N LYS A 326 -5.62 -17.85 -12.50
CA LYS A 326 -6.09 -17.24 -11.24
C LYS A 326 -4.89 -16.82 -10.41
N SER A 327 -4.85 -15.58 -9.92
CA SER A 327 -4.51 -15.23 -8.53
C SER A 327 -4.22 -13.72 -8.44
N MET A 328 -5.00 -12.99 -7.64
CA MET A 328 -4.76 -11.58 -7.33
C MET A 328 -4.00 -11.48 -6.00
N PHE A 329 -2.71 -11.82 -6.02
CA PHE A 329 -1.86 -11.66 -4.85
C PHE A 329 -1.80 -10.19 -4.42
N HIS A 330 -1.74 -9.95 -3.13
CA HIS A 330 -1.46 -8.64 -2.54
C HIS A 330 -0.19 -8.77 -1.71
N VAL A 331 0.92 -8.26 -2.25
CA VAL A 331 2.20 -8.20 -1.55
C VAL A 331 2.43 -6.75 -1.17
N THR A 332 2.18 -6.41 0.09
CA THR A 332 2.12 -5.02 0.55
C THR A 332 2.92 -4.76 1.80
N ASN A 333 3.54 -3.58 1.90
CA ASN A 333 4.20 -3.10 3.11
C ASN A 333 5.30 -4.02 3.67
N ASN A 334 5.85 -4.93 2.87
CA ASN A 334 6.90 -5.83 3.33
C ASN A 334 8.27 -5.17 3.20
N THR A 335 9.19 -5.54 4.09
CA THR A 335 10.60 -5.18 3.97
C THR A 335 11.44 -6.44 3.89
N PHE A 336 12.19 -6.58 2.80
CA PHE A 336 13.20 -7.61 2.62
C PHE A 336 14.57 -6.93 2.64
N ASP A 337 15.30 -7.03 3.76
CA ASP A 337 16.66 -6.52 3.94
C ASP A 337 17.65 -7.69 4.01
N VAL A 338 18.10 -8.12 2.84
CA VAL A 338 18.82 -9.38 2.70
C VAL A 338 20.25 -9.14 2.22
N PHE A 339 21.12 -10.05 2.62
CA PHE A 339 22.42 -10.21 2.01
C PHE A 339 22.33 -11.39 1.04
N MET A 340 22.27 -11.14 -0.28
CA MET A 340 22.24 -12.23 -1.27
C MET A 340 23.62 -12.88 -1.38
N GLN A 341 23.65 -14.16 -1.73
CA GLN A 341 24.88 -14.90 -1.98
C GLN A 341 25.57 -14.39 -3.27
N SER A 342 26.90 -14.18 -3.24
CA SER A 342 27.64 -13.78 -4.43
C SER A 342 27.56 -14.87 -5.51
N GLY A 343 27.30 -14.49 -6.77
CA GLY A 343 27.20 -15.45 -7.87
C GLY A 343 26.14 -15.11 -8.91
N GLY A 344 25.48 -16.15 -9.44
CA GLY A 344 24.46 -16.04 -10.48
C GLY A 344 23.19 -15.31 -10.02
N ASN A 345 22.22 -15.19 -10.92
CA ASN A 345 20.94 -14.53 -10.64
C ASN A 345 20.23 -15.20 -9.45
N SER A 346 19.82 -14.40 -8.46
CA SER A 346 19.08 -14.85 -7.28
C SER A 346 17.86 -13.97 -7.05
N ASP A 347 16.67 -14.54 -7.09
CA ASP A 347 15.43 -13.76 -6.91
C ASP A 347 15.17 -13.50 -5.42
N ILE A 348 14.82 -12.25 -5.07
CA ILE A 348 14.32 -11.93 -3.73
C ILE A 348 12.84 -12.27 -3.60
N TYR A 349 12.12 -12.11 -4.71
CA TYR A 349 10.68 -12.31 -4.83
C TYR A 349 10.38 -12.84 -6.22
N LYS A 350 9.70 -13.99 -6.31
CA LYS A 350 9.33 -14.63 -7.57
C LYS A 350 7.83 -14.87 -7.66
N ILE A 351 7.28 -14.55 -8.83
CA ILE A 351 5.88 -14.81 -9.20
C ILE A 351 5.89 -15.60 -10.50
N GLY A 352 5.05 -16.62 -10.64
CA GLY A 352 5.04 -17.34 -11.90
C GLY A 352 4.03 -18.46 -12.09
N GLY A 353 4.25 -19.26 -13.13
CA GLY A 353 3.30 -20.31 -13.54
C GLY A 353 2.01 -19.72 -14.10
N ALA A 354 0.87 -20.39 -13.91
CA ALA A 354 -0.43 -19.96 -14.47
C ALA A 354 -1.09 -18.76 -13.74
N THR A 355 -0.33 -17.88 -13.10
CA THR A 355 -0.85 -16.72 -12.36
C THR A 355 -1.29 -15.59 -13.29
N THR A 356 -2.23 -14.74 -12.84
CA THR A 356 -2.66 -13.54 -13.56
C THR A 356 -3.27 -12.54 -12.59
N GLY A 357 -3.00 -11.26 -12.78
CA GLY A 357 -3.40 -10.20 -11.86
C GLY A 357 -2.43 -10.05 -10.68
N GLY A 358 -2.84 -9.26 -9.69
CA GLY A 358 -2.12 -9.05 -8.43
C GLY A 358 -1.32 -7.74 -8.38
N ILE A 359 -1.04 -7.28 -7.16
CA ILE A 359 -0.30 -6.06 -6.88
C ILE A 359 0.83 -6.32 -5.88
N SER A 360 2.00 -5.80 -6.20
CA SER A 360 3.12 -5.62 -5.29
C SER A 360 3.31 -4.13 -5.08
N THR A 361 2.96 -3.62 -3.91
CA THR A 361 3.05 -2.18 -3.63
C THR A 361 3.54 -1.83 -2.25
N SER A 362 4.22 -0.68 -2.13
CA SER A 362 4.72 -0.15 -0.86
C SER A 362 5.69 -1.08 -0.16
N ASN A 363 6.36 -1.96 -0.91
CA ASN A 363 7.40 -2.84 -0.38
C ASN A 363 8.79 -2.20 -0.48
N ARG A 364 9.69 -2.66 0.38
CA ARG A 364 11.10 -2.30 0.39
C ARG A 364 11.95 -3.54 0.15
N PHE A 365 12.64 -3.59 -0.98
CA PHE A 365 13.56 -4.68 -1.34
C PHE A 365 15.00 -4.16 -1.32
N ILE A 366 15.85 -4.78 -0.51
CA ILE A 366 17.25 -4.39 -0.35
C ILE A 366 18.10 -5.63 -0.49
N ASN A 367 18.99 -5.61 -1.45
CA ASN A 367 20.13 -6.50 -1.49
C ASN A 367 21.38 -5.72 -1.08
N ARG A 368 21.98 -6.10 0.04
CA ARG A 368 23.22 -5.49 0.54
C ARG A 368 24.48 -6.01 -0.17
N ASN A 369 24.37 -7.07 -0.96
CA ASN A 369 25.49 -7.64 -1.71
C ASN A 369 25.53 -7.13 -3.16
N THR A 370 26.47 -6.24 -3.47
CA THR A 370 26.68 -5.74 -4.83
C THR A 370 27.27 -6.78 -5.78
N GLU A 371 27.77 -7.91 -5.29
CA GLU A 371 28.30 -9.02 -6.08
C GLU A 371 27.26 -10.11 -6.39
N ALA A 372 25.98 -9.84 -6.12
CA ALA A 372 24.87 -10.72 -6.42
C ALA A 372 23.83 -9.98 -7.29
N ALA A 373 23.47 -10.57 -8.42
CA ALA A 373 22.33 -10.08 -9.19
C ALA A 373 21.05 -10.48 -8.45
N CYS A 374 20.22 -9.49 -8.15
CA CYS A 374 19.01 -9.68 -7.36
C CYS A 374 17.79 -9.11 -8.06
N GLU A 375 16.72 -9.88 -8.15
CA GLU A 375 15.54 -9.54 -8.95
C GLU A 375 14.23 -9.77 -8.21
N VAL A 376 13.23 -8.94 -8.54
CA VAL A 376 11.81 -9.28 -8.45
C VAL A 376 11.41 -9.84 -9.82
N ASP A 377 11.12 -11.14 -9.91
CA ASP A 377 10.95 -11.85 -11.19
C ASP A 377 9.52 -12.39 -11.40
N THR A 378 8.93 -12.09 -12.56
CA THR A 378 7.70 -12.72 -13.04
C THR A 378 7.98 -13.88 -14.00
N PHE A 379 8.53 -14.98 -13.53
CA PHE A 379 8.86 -16.14 -14.36
C PHE A 379 7.61 -16.84 -14.94
N THR A 380 7.60 -17.24 -16.22
CA THR A 380 6.57 -18.12 -16.86
C THR A 380 5.07 -17.81 -16.61
N GLY A 381 4.69 -16.60 -16.21
CA GLY A 381 3.28 -16.16 -16.19
C GLY A 381 2.86 -15.26 -15.04
N GLY A 382 3.46 -14.08 -14.92
CA GLY A 382 2.92 -12.94 -14.15
C GLY A 382 2.21 -11.94 -15.08
N LEU A 383 1.11 -12.37 -15.70
CA LEU A 383 0.31 -11.53 -16.59
C LEU A 383 -0.53 -10.54 -15.78
N GLU A 384 -0.75 -9.33 -16.29
CA GLU A 384 -1.62 -8.31 -15.67
C GLU A 384 -1.23 -7.95 -14.22
N SER A 385 0.03 -8.10 -13.85
CA SER A 385 0.55 -7.79 -12.51
C SER A 385 0.97 -6.32 -12.40
N VAL A 386 0.78 -5.74 -11.22
CA VAL A 386 1.13 -4.34 -10.92
C VAL A 386 2.26 -4.30 -9.91
N PHE A 387 3.39 -3.67 -10.27
CA PHE A 387 4.49 -3.33 -9.38
C PHE A 387 4.50 -1.83 -9.19
N ASP A 388 3.92 -1.35 -8.09
CA ASP A 388 3.67 0.07 -7.88
C ASP A 388 4.23 0.60 -6.56
N ASN A 389 4.86 1.77 -6.54
CA ASN A 389 5.28 2.43 -5.29
C ASN A 389 6.21 1.58 -4.41
N ASN A 390 7.12 0.79 -5.01
CA ASN A 390 8.13 0.04 -4.26
C ASN A 390 9.47 0.79 -4.23
N THR A 391 10.26 0.55 -3.18
CA THR A 391 11.66 1.00 -3.09
C THR A 391 12.59 -0.20 -3.23
N LEU A 392 13.54 -0.13 -4.17
CA LEU A 392 14.46 -1.21 -4.50
C LEU A 392 15.91 -0.72 -4.38
N TRP A 393 16.77 -1.52 -3.77
CA TRP A 393 18.18 -1.18 -3.54
C TRP A 393 19.08 -2.34 -3.93
N ASN A 394 19.85 -2.18 -5.01
CA ASN A 394 20.56 -3.26 -5.72
C ASN A 394 19.63 -4.43 -6.11
N VAL A 395 18.36 -4.12 -6.40
CA VAL A 395 17.35 -5.09 -6.85
C VAL A 395 16.70 -4.57 -8.12
N SER A 396 16.61 -5.42 -9.12
CA SER A 396 15.98 -5.15 -10.41
C SER A 396 14.55 -5.66 -10.46
N ILE A 397 13.74 -5.15 -11.39
CA ILE A 397 12.44 -5.76 -11.72
C ILE A 397 12.55 -6.45 -13.07
N LYS A 398 12.18 -7.73 -13.12
CA LYS A 398 12.12 -8.53 -14.34
C LYS A 398 10.67 -8.89 -14.64
N VAL A 399 10.19 -8.41 -15.79
CA VAL A 399 8.82 -8.68 -16.25
C VAL A 399 8.89 -9.53 -17.51
N MET A 400 8.54 -10.82 -17.40
CA MET A 400 8.66 -11.78 -18.48
C MET A 400 7.45 -12.69 -18.66
N THR A 401 7.22 -13.10 -19.91
CA THR A 401 6.25 -14.13 -20.28
C THR A 401 6.94 -15.16 -21.15
N LEU A 402 7.28 -16.33 -20.61
CA LEU A 402 7.90 -17.42 -21.37
C LEU A 402 6.87 -18.39 -21.94
N GLY A 403 7.17 -18.94 -23.11
CA GLY A 403 6.55 -20.19 -23.56
C GLY A 403 7.29 -21.37 -22.96
N ILE A 404 6.57 -22.36 -22.43
CA ILE A 404 7.14 -23.66 -22.06
C ILE A 404 7.40 -24.45 -23.35
N SER A 405 8.57 -25.08 -23.45
CA SER A 405 9.02 -25.88 -24.59
C SER A 405 7.92 -26.84 -25.11
N GLY A 406 7.58 -26.77 -26.41
CA GLY A 406 6.76 -27.76 -27.11
C GLY A 406 5.28 -27.47 -27.36
N GLY A 407 4.71 -26.35 -26.87
CA GLY A 407 3.28 -26.01 -27.04
C GLY A 407 2.97 -24.73 -27.86
N PRO A 408 1.74 -24.59 -28.42
CA PRO A 408 1.28 -23.35 -29.04
C PRO A 408 1.13 -22.23 -27.98
N ARG A 409 1.94 -21.19 -28.14
CA ARG A 409 2.12 -20.08 -27.19
C ARG A 409 0.99 -19.06 -27.24
N ILE A 410 0.12 -18.92 -26.22
CA ILE A 410 -0.77 -17.74 -26.17
C ILE A 410 -1.07 -17.23 -24.75
N GLY A 411 -0.43 -16.11 -24.41
CA GLY A 411 -0.86 -15.12 -23.44
C GLY A 411 -0.13 -13.84 -23.77
N LEU A 412 -0.81 -12.86 -24.37
CA LEU A 412 -0.25 -11.53 -24.53
C LEU A 412 0.14 -11.06 -23.12
N GLY A 413 1.41 -10.75 -22.88
CA GLY A 413 1.90 -10.09 -21.66
C GLY A 413 1.28 -8.73 -21.37
N GLY A 414 0.17 -8.41 -22.01
CA GLY A 414 -0.37 -7.07 -22.08
C GLY A 414 -1.14 -6.73 -20.83
N ARG A 415 -0.80 -5.55 -20.30
CA ARG A 415 -1.40 -4.83 -19.16
C ARG A 415 -0.72 -5.00 -17.81
N SER A 416 0.42 -5.69 -17.70
CA SER A 416 1.23 -5.52 -16.49
C SER A 416 1.76 -4.09 -16.41
N SER A 417 1.84 -3.54 -15.20
CA SER A 417 2.30 -2.16 -14.95
C SER A 417 3.48 -2.17 -13.99
N VAL A 418 4.54 -1.45 -14.33
CA VAL A 418 5.67 -1.14 -13.44
C VAL A 418 5.67 0.37 -13.27
N SER A 419 5.16 0.85 -12.15
CA SER A 419 4.91 2.28 -11.95
C SER A 419 5.39 2.83 -10.62
N ASN A 420 5.79 4.11 -10.60
CA ASN A 420 6.09 4.84 -9.37
C ASN A 420 7.14 4.17 -8.45
N ASN A 421 8.00 3.30 -8.98
CA ASN A 421 9.04 2.63 -8.18
C ASN A 421 10.31 3.49 -8.12
N VAL A 422 11.06 3.38 -7.02
CA VAL A 422 12.37 4.02 -6.85
C VAL A 422 13.43 2.94 -6.73
N MET A 423 14.40 2.94 -7.64
CA MET A 423 15.48 1.96 -7.72
C MET A 423 16.83 2.64 -7.53
N HIS A 424 17.59 2.19 -6.55
CA HIS A 424 18.95 2.64 -6.30
C HIS A 424 19.92 1.49 -6.53
N PHE A 425 20.84 1.66 -7.46
CA PHE A 425 21.94 0.76 -7.71
C PHE A 425 23.22 1.44 -7.23
N GLU A 426 23.78 0.90 -6.15
CA GLU A 426 25.05 1.33 -5.59
C GLU A 426 26.20 1.01 -6.55
N LYS A 427 27.41 1.35 -6.17
CA LYS A 427 28.59 1.36 -7.04
C LYS A 427 28.85 0.02 -7.73
N ASN A 428 28.63 -0.02 -9.04
CA ASN A 428 28.94 -1.12 -9.96
C ASN A 428 28.38 -2.49 -9.51
N PRO A 429 27.06 -2.60 -9.21
CA PRO A 429 26.46 -3.85 -8.77
C PRO A 429 26.41 -4.86 -9.91
N LEU A 430 26.23 -6.14 -9.59
CA LEU A 430 26.16 -7.22 -10.58
C LEU A 430 24.89 -7.17 -11.46
N ASN A 431 23.89 -6.37 -11.10
CA ASN A 431 22.68 -6.17 -11.89
C ASN A 431 22.99 -5.52 -13.25
N ASP A 432 22.60 -6.18 -14.34
CA ASP A 432 22.77 -5.66 -15.71
C ASP A 432 21.69 -4.63 -16.11
N PHE A 433 20.65 -4.46 -15.28
CA PHE A 433 19.52 -3.59 -15.59
C PHE A 433 18.75 -3.11 -14.37
N GLY A 434 17.99 -2.02 -14.53
CA GLY A 434 16.96 -1.61 -13.56
C GLY A 434 15.66 -2.38 -13.78
N ILE A 435 15.13 -2.28 -15.00
CA ILE A 435 13.94 -2.99 -15.46
C ILE A 435 14.29 -3.81 -16.70
N TRP A 436 13.98 -5.09 -16.68
CA TRP A 436 14.10 -5.97 -17.85
C TRP A 436 12.75 -6.51 -18.29
N ILE A 437 12.51 -6.43 -19.59
CA ILE A 437 11.22 -6.71 -20.20
C ILE A 437 11.34 -7.86 -21.20
N ARG A 438 10.49 -8.85 -21.06
CA ARG A 438 10.23 -9.89 -22.06
C ARG A 438 8.73 -10.11 -22.18
N ALA A 439 8.04 -9.03 -22.49
CA ALA A 439 6.60 -8.97 -22.71
C ALA A 439 6.22 -7.73 -23.55
N SER A 440 5.01 -7.76 -24.10
CA SER A 440 4.42 -6.71 -24.95
C SER A 440 3.24 -6.05 -24.23
N LEU A 441 2.87 -4.83 -24.65
CA LEU A 441 1.74 -4.06 -24.12
C LEU A 441 1.85 -3.80 -22.59
N LEU A 442 3.06 -3.61 -22.10
CA LEU A 442 3.35 -3.19 -20.73
C LEU A 442 3.21 -1.67 -20.58
N ASN A 443 2.87 -1.25 -19.37
CA ASN A 443 2.99 0.14 -18.94
C ASN A 443 4.16 0.29 -17.97
N VAL A 444 5.19 1.03 -18.34
CA VAL A 444 6.36 1.33 -17.49
C VAL A 444 6.46 2.83 -17.32
N CYS A 445 5.98 3.35 -16.20
CA CYS A 445 5.88 4.79 -16.03
C CYS A 445 6.24 5.33 -14.65
N ASN A 446 6.67 6.59 -14.60
CA ASN A 446 6.96 7.30 -13.36
C ASN A 446 7.99 6.61 -12.44
N ASN A 447 8.83 5.70 -12.97
CA ASN A 447 9.88 5.08 -12.18
C ASN A 447 11.10 6.00 -12.09
N VAL A 448 11.80 5.93 -10.96
CA VAL A 448 13.08 6.60 -10.75
C VAL A 448 14.17 5.55 -10.65
N ILE A 449 15.17 5.61 -11.51
CA ILE A 449 16.30 4.67 -11.51
C ILE A 449 17.59 5.46 -11.36
N TYR A 450 18.31 5.21 -10.29
CA TYR A 450 19.62 5.79 -10.02
C TYR A 450 20.68 4.69 -10.05
N TYR A 451 21.73 4.88 -10.84
CA TYR A 451 22.83 3.94 -10.96
C TYR A 451 24.18 4.62 -10.79
N VAL A 452 25.05 4.04 -9.97
CA VAL A 452 26.44 4.45 -9.81
C VAL A 452 27.35 3.41 -10.46
N GLY A 453 28.14 3.81 -11.45
CA GLY A 453 29.11 2.94 -12.12
C GLY A 453 30.39 2.73 -11.32
N SER A 454 31.35 2.08 -11.96
CA SER A 454 32.68 1.86 -11.38
C SER A 454 33.49 3.15 -11.34
N ASP A 455 34.35 3.29 -10.33
CA ASP A 455 35.42 4.30 -10.33
C ASP A 455 36.53 3.93 -11.31
N ASN A 456 36.71 2.63 -11.59
CA ASN A 456 37.68 2.11 -12.54
C ASN A 456 36.98 1.77 -13.87
N PRO A 457 37.25 2.51 -14.96
CA PRO A 457 36.67 2.25 -16.28
C PRO A 457 36.83 0.80 -16.77
N ALA A 458 37.91 0.11 -16.38
CA ALA A 458 38.19 -1.27 -16.77
C ALA A 458 37.31 -2.31 -16.05
N GLU A 459 36.71 -1.94 -14.92
CA GLU A 459 35.84 -2.80 -14.10
C GLU A 459 34.35 -2.52 -14.33
N GLN A 460 34.03 -1.53 -15.17
CA GLN A 460 32.65 -1.12 -15.43
C GLN A 460 31.83 -2.29 -15.99
N ARG A 461 30.76 -2.66 -15.28
CA ARG A 461 29.79 -3.66 -15.75
C ARG A 461 28.79 -3.03 -16.71
N ILE A 462 28.08 -3.89 -17.43
CA ILE A 462 26.93 -3.48 -18.26
C ILE A 462 25.83 -2.99 -17.32
N PHE A 463 25.12 -1.93 -17.72
CA PHE A 463 23.89 -1.53 -17.06
C PHE A 463 22.94 -0.86 -18.03
N ASN A 464 21.68 -1.30 -18.01
CA ASN A 464 20.60 -0.67 -18.76
C ASN A 464 19.48 -0.28 -17.81
N GLY A 465 19.17 1.01 -17.67
CA GLY A 465 18.06 1.44 -16.81
C GLY A 465 16.77 0.70 -17.15
N ILE A 466 16.38 0.72 -18.43
CA ILE A 466 15.31 -0.11 -18.98
C ILE A 466 15.83 -0.85 -20.22
N SER A 467 15.67 -2.17 -20.26
CA SER A 467 16.02 -3.01 -21.40
C SER A 467 15.00 -4.11 -21.62
N GLY A 468 15.17 -4.89 -22.69
CA GLY A 468 14.34 -6.06 -22.90
C GLY A 468 15.05 -7.20 -23.59
N GLN A 469 14.30 -8.26 -23.88
CA GLN A 469 14.79 -9.34 -24.72
C GLN A 469 15.07 -8.82 -26.12
N ALA A 470 16.30 -9.07 -26.61
CA ALA A 470 16.70 -8.71 -27.97
C ALA A 470 15.73 -9.31 -29.00
N LEU A 471 15.32 -8.48 -29.96
CA LEU A 471 14.36 -8.86 -30.99
C LEU A 471 14.97 -9.78 -32.03
N ASP A 472 14.32 -10.91 -32.27
CA ASP A 472 14.60 -11.77 -33.42
C ASP A 472 13.81 -11.25 -34.63
N ASN A 473 14.50 -10.58 -35.56
CA ASN A 473 13.91 -10.00 -36.78
C ASN A 473 13.32 -11.05 -37.74
N ASN A 474 13.62 -12.33 -37.55
CA ASN A 474 13.08 -13.42 -38.35
C ASN A 474 11.83 -14.04 -37.73
N ASN A 475 11.48 -13.64 -36.50
CA ASN A 475 10.38 -14.22 -35.73
C ASN A 475 9.45 -13.10 -35.19
N ASN A 476 8.62 -12.56 -36.09
CA ASN A 476 7.64 -11.50 -35.79
C ASN A 476 6.36 -12.02 -35.11
N SER A 477 6.47 -13.10 -34.33
CA SER A 477 5.33 -13.70 -33.65
C SER A 477 5.12 -13.01 -32.29
N PHE A 478 3.88 -12.64 -31.93
CA PHE A 478 3.47 -12.04 -30.65
C PHE A 478 3.69 -12.93 -29.40
N GLY A 479 4.56 -13.95 -29.47
CA GLY A 479 4.65 -15.07 -28.54
C GLY A 479 5.75 -14.99 -27.47
N GLY A 480 5.85 -13.88 -26.72
CA GLY A 480 6.64 -13.83 -25.46
C GLY A 480 8.17 -13.66 -25.60
N THR A 481 8.69 -13.42 -26.80
CA THR A 481 10.06 -12.90 -27.02
C THR A 481 10.04 -11.47 -27.53
N TRP A 482 8.85 -10.93 -27.80
CA TRP A 482 8.66 -9.63 -28.42
C TRP A 482 8.37 -8.58 -27.35
N CYS A 483 9.16 -7.51 -27.30
CA CYS A 483 8.89 -6.32 -26.51
C CYS A 483 8.19 -5.26 -27.37
N ALA A 484 6.92 -5.52 -27.73
CA ALA A 484 6.17 -4.68 -28.66
C ALA A 484 5.07 -3.84 -28.00
N GLY A 485 4.83 -2.63 -28.52
CA GLY A 485 3.70 -1.81 -28.11
C GLY A 485 3.72 -1.42 -26.63
N ASN A 486 4.89 -1.38 -26.01
CA ASN A 486 5.05 -0.99 -24.62
C ASN A 486 4.96 0.53 -24.50
N ASN A 487 4.34 1.02 -23.41
CA ASN A 487 4.38 2.42 -23.03
C ASN A 487 5.48 2.64 -21.99
N ILE A 488 6.52 3.39 -22.33
CA ILE A 488 7.65 3.73 -21.46
C ILE A 488 7.65 5.25 -21.28
N SER A 489 7.04 5.74 -20.20
CA SER A 489 6.73 7.16 -20.08
C SER A 489 7.06 7.77 -18.72
N ASN A 490 7.47 9.04 -18.70
CA ASN A 490 7.71 9.81 -17.47
C ASN A 490 8.70 9.15 -16.49
N ASN A 491 9.58 8.28 -16.96
CA ASN A 491 10.62 7.70 -16.10
C ASN A 491 11.78 8.69 -15.98
N THR A 492 12.39 8.74 -14.80
CA THR A 492 13.63 9.47 -14.56
C THR A 492 14.75 8.47 -14.33
N ILE A 493 15.75 8.47 -15.21
CA ILE A 493 16.88 7.55 -15.14
C ILE A 493 18.15 8.37 -15.08
N GLN A 494 18.92 8.20 -14.02
CA GLN A 494 20.20 8.87 -13.83
C GLN A 494 21.30 7.84 -13.64
N ILE A 495 22.26 7.88 -14.56
CA ILE A 495 23.45 7.05 -14.53
C ILE A 495 24.64 7.96 -14.24
N VAL A 496 25.37 7.67 -13.18
CA VAL A 496 26.58 8.38 -12.78
C VAL A 496 27.77 7.45 -12.96
N THR A 497 28.63 7.72 -13.94
CA THR A 497 29.84 6.92 -14.19
C THR A 497 31.01 7.82 -14.52
N GLY A 498 32.23 7.33 -14.31
CA GLY A 498 33.43 7.94 -14.88
C GLY A 498 33.49 7.80 -16.42
N SER A 499 34.70 7.95 -16.97
CA SER A 499 34.97 7.52 -18.35
C SER A 499 34.64 6.04 -18.50
N ILE A 500 33.95 5.66 -19.56
CA ILE A 500 33.57 4.27 -19.82
C ILE A 500 33.98 3.89 -21.23
N SER A 501 34.42 2.64 -21.40
CA SER A 501 34.71 2.12 -22.74
C SER A 501 33.45 2.23 -23.62
N PRO A 502 33.53 2.74 -24.86
CA PRO A 502 32.41 2.72 -25.80
C PRO A 502 31.89 1.31 -26.12
N THR A 503 32.65 0.25 -25.78
CA THR A 503 32.26 -1.15 -26.01
C THR A 503 31.36 -1.72 -24.92
N ILE A 504 31.29 -1.09 -23.74
CA ILE A 504 30.50 -1.55 -22.60
C ILE A 504 29.16 -0.81 -22.63
N ARG A 505 28.04 -1.52 -22.58
CA ARG A 505 26.72 -0.88 -22.66
C ARG A 505 26.32 -0.32 -21.30
N VAL A 506 26.40 1.00 -21.14
CA VAL A 506 25.88 1.71 -19.96
C VAL A 506 24.95 2.81 -20.46
N GLN A 507 23.65 2.57 -20.46
CA GLN A 507 22.67 3.45 -21.09
C GLN A 507 21.34 3.47 -20.33
N ALA A 508 20.62 4.59 -20.40
CA ALA A 508 19.37 4.75 -19.67
C ALA A 508 18.27 3.81 -20.17
N ILE A 509 18.14 3.70 -21.50
CA ILE A 509 17.21 2.79 -22.15
C ILE A 509 17.95 2.08 -23.27
N ASN A 510 17.77 0.76 -23.42
CA ASN A 510 18.22 0.04 -24.61
C ASN A 510 17.10 -0.01 -25.67
N PRO A 511 17.10 0.89 -26.67
CA PRO A 511 15.98 0.99 -27.61
C PRO A 511 15.94 -0.17 -28.60
N THR A 512 17.04 -0.92 -28.75
CA THR A 512 17.12 -2.04 -29.68
C THR A 512 16.31 -3.24 -29.23
N ASP A 513 15.81 -3.28 -28.00
CA ASP A 513 15.06 -4.46 -27.55
C ASP A 513 13.56 -4.32 -27.83
N PHE A 514 13.12 -3.13 -28.30
CA PHE A 514 11.71 -2.76 -28.43
C PHE A 514 11.27 -2.55 -29.88
N SER A 515 10.00 -2.82 -30.18
CA SER A 515 9.37 -2.52 -31.48
C SER A 515 8.01 -1.85 -31.31
N GLY A 516 7.71 -0.81 -32.09
CA GLY A 516 6.42 -0.12 -32.02
C GLY A 516 6.04 0.39 -30.62
N SER A 517 7.02 0.58 -29.74
CA SER A 517 6.81 1.06 -28.37
C SER A 517 6.87 2.58 -28.34
N THR A 518 6.20 3.19 -27.35
CA THR A 518 6.19 4.64 -27.14
C THR A 518 7.09 5.01 -25.98
N PHE A 519 7.99 5.97 -26.22
CA PHE A 519 8.89 6.57 -25.25
C PHE A 519 8.51 8.04 -25.09
N CYS A 520 7.83 8.39 -24.01
CA CYS A 520 7.22 9.72 -23.87
C CYS A 520 7.58 10.40 -22.54
N GLY A 521 8.06 11.65 -22.58
CA GLY A 521 8.24 12.47 -21.37
C GLY A 521 9.32 11.98 -20.40
N ASN A 522 10.21 11.07 -20.82
CA ASN A 522 11.26 10.55 -19.95
C ASN A 522 12.41 11.55 -19.77
N CYS A 523 13.03 11.53 -18.59
CA CYS A 523 14.25 12.27 -18.28
C CYS A 523 15.42 11.28 -18.14
N LEU A 524 16.33 11.26 -19.11
CA LEU A 524 17.40 10.28 -19.25
C LEU A 524 18.76 10.98 -19.15
N PHE A 525 19.49 10.69 -18.08
CA PHE A 525 20.75 11.34 -17.77
C PHE A 525 21.89 10.32 -17.68
N GLY A 526 22.97 10.59 -18.41
CA GLY A 526 24.20 9.80 -18.36
C GLY A 526 24.27 8.58 -19.27
N GLY A 527 25.31 7.77 -19.07
CA GLY A 527 25.67 6.65 -19.96
C GLY A 527 26.43 7.06 -21.23
N ASN A 528 27.01 6.11 -21.96
CA ASN A 528 27.87 6.36 -23.13
C ASN A 528 27.14 6.51 -24.47
N GLY A 529 25.83 6.77 -24.43
CA GLY A 529 25.03 6.91 -25.63
C GLY A 529 24.23 5.65 -25.95
N MET A 530 23.11 5.88 -26.62
CA MET A 530 22.21 4.81 -27.02
C MET A 530 22.74 4.18 -28.31
N VAL A 531 23.16 2.92 -28.27
CA VAL A 531 23.67 2.24 -29.46
C VAL A 531 22.51 1.97 -30.42
N LEU A 532 22.39 2.78 -31.47
CA LEU A 532 21.37 2.64 -32.50
C LEU A 532 21.95 1.96 -33.73
N ASN A 533 21.75 0.65 -33.85
CA ASN A 533 21.85 0.00 -35.15
C ASN A 533 20.64 0.44 -35.98
N ALA A 534 20.87 1.04 -37.16
CA ALA A 534 19.81 1.49 -38.05
C ALA A 534 18.82 0.34 -38.32
N ARG A 535 17.54 0.53 -37.96
CA ARG A 535 16.49 -0.47 -38.17
C ARG A 535 15.68 -0.17 -39.42
N PRO A 536 15.14 -1.22 -40.09
CA PRO A 536 14.14 -1.05 -41.13
C PRO A 536 12.91 -0.30 -40.60
N GLU A 537 12.28 0.53 -41.43
CA GLU A 537 11.21 1.46 -41.07
C GLU A 537 10.00 0.83 -40.35
N ARG A 538 9.77 -0.48 -40.52
CA ARG A 538 8.61 -1.24 -40.01
C ARG A 538 8.63 -1.55 -38.50
N ASN A 539 9.75 -1.35 -37.81
CA ASN A 539 9.93 -1.67 -36.38
C ASN A 539 10.41 -0.47 -35.55
N ARG A 540 10.09 0.76 -35.96
CA ARG A 540 10.53 1.98 -35.24
C ARG A 540 9.68 2.22 -33.99
N ASN A 541 10.35 2.70 -32.95
CA ASN A 541 9.72 3.18 -31.73
C ASN A 541 9.40 4.68 -31.86
N VAL A 542 8.39 5.15 -31.15
CA VAL A 542 7.99 6.56 -31.14
C VAL A 542 8.60 7.24 -29.92
N TRP A 543 9.27 8.38 -30.10
CA TRP A 543 9.92 9.17 -29.06
C TRP A 543 9.31 10.56 -29.05
N ASN A 544 8.63 10.96 -27.97
CA ASN A 544 8.04 12.31 -27.87
C ASN A 544 8.37 12.98 -26.52
N GLY A 545 8.79 14.25 -26.56
CA GLY A 545 8.93 15.06 -25.35
C GLY A 545 9.98 14.57 -24.33
N ASN A 546 10.96 13.76 -24.76
CA ASN A 546 11.98 13.24 -23.85
C ASN A 546 13.12 14.25 -23.67
N TYR A 547 13.74 14.26 -22.49
CA TYR A 547 14.97 15.00 -22.22
C TYR A 547 16.12 14.03 -22.02
N ILE A 548 17.12 14.06 -22.91
CA ILE A 548 18.21 13.09 -22.96
C ILE A 548 19.54 13.83 -22.97
N SER A 549 20.37 13.60 -21.95
CA SER A 549 21.68 14.26 -21.89
C SER A 549 22.75 13.47 -21.15
N SER A 550 23.98 13.52 -21.67
CA SER A 550 25.17 12.93 -21.05
C SER A 550 26.43 13.62 -21.54
N GLY A 551 27.39 13.83 -20.64
CA GLY A 551 28.71 14.37 -20.96
C GLY A 551 29.59 13.38 -21.73
N LEU A 552 29.19 12.11 -21.75
CA LEU A 552 29.87 11.05 -22.49
C LEU A 552 29.43 10.98 -23.96
N PHE A 553 28.37 11.68 -24.36
CA PHE A 553 27.91 11.65 -25.74
C PHE A 553 28.90 12.34 -26.68
N THR A 554 29.32 11.64 -27.73
CA THR A 554 30.03 12.27 -28.82
C THR A 554 29.06 13.02 -29.74
N ALA A 555 29.58 13.95 -30.55
CA ALA A 555 28.78 14.59 -31.59
C ALA A 555 28.14 13.58 -32.57
N ALA A 556 28.82 12.45 -32.81
CA ALA A 556 28.30 11.36 -33.62
C ALA A 556 27.10 10.66 -32.96
N ASP A 557 27.13 10.46 -31.64
CA ASP A 557 26.01 9.83 -30.91
C ASP A 557 24.78 10.73 -30.94
N ILE A 558 24.96 12.04 -30.68
CA ILE A 558 23.89 13.04 -30.76
C ILE A 558 23.28 13.06 -32.17
N TRP A 559 24.11 13.08 -33.22
CA TRP A 559 23.63 13.06 -34.61
C TRP A 559 22.86 11.77 -34.96
N ARG A 560 23.35 10.60 -34.52
CA ARG A 560 22.66 9.32 -34.74
C ARG A 560 21.32 9.25 -34.03
N MET A 561 21.25 9.71 -32.78
CA MET A 561 19.99 9.71 -32.02
C MET A 561 18.96 10.68 -32.64
N ASN A 562 19.40 11.89 -33.03
CA ASN A 562 18.52 12.85 -33.71
C ASN A 562 18.01 12.34 -35.07
N SER A 563 18.81 11.57 -35.80
CA SER A 563 18.40 11.03 -37.10
C SER A 563 17.54 9.76 -36.99
N ALA A 564 17.65 9.01 -35.90
CA ALA A 564 16.93 7.75 -35.72
C ALA A 564 15.60 7.87 -34.94
N PHE A 565 15.45 8.85 -34.06
CA PHE A 565 14.26 8.99 -33.23
C PHE A 565 13.09 9.57 -34.03
N VAL A 566 11.98 8.84 -34.01
CA VAL A 566 10.74 9.24 -34.69
C VAL A 566 9.79 9.84 -33.67
N GLY A 567 9.49 11.13 -33.81
CA GLY A 567 8.55 11.87 -32.95
C GLY A 567 9.08 13.27 -32.61
N SER A 568 8.29 14.08 -31.91
CA SER A 568 8.54 15.52 -31.74
C SER A 568 8.94 15.89 -30.31
N GLY A 569 9.61 17.03 -30.16
CA GLY A 569 9.89 17.63 -28.84
C GLY A 569 10.94 16.91 -28.00
N ASN A 570 11.75 16.01 -28.57
CA ASN A 570 12.87 15.42 -27.85
C ASN A 570 14.06 16.39 -27.80
N TYR A 571 14.66 16.54 -26.62
CA TYR A 571 15.95 17.18 -26.45
C TYR A 571 17.04 16.11 -26.33
N ILE A 572 18.11 16.25 -27.11
CA ILE A 572 19.27 15.36 -27.10
C ILE A 572 20.52 16.23 -27.13
N GLY A 573 21.31 16.22 -26.06
CA GLY A 573 22.47 17.09 -25.97
C GLY A 573 23.56 16.59 -25.03
N GLY A 574 24.77 17.15 -25.15
CA GLY A 574 25.92 16.83 -24.30
C GLY A 574 26.11 17.78 -23.11
N ALA A 575 25.14 18.66 -22.83
CA ALA A 575 25.29 19.74 -21.84
C ALA A 575 25.31 19.25 -20.38
N TYR A 576 24.85 18.04 -20.10
CA TYR A 576 24.83 17.44 -18.77
C TYR A 576 26.08 16.58 -18.54
N ASP A 577 27.15 17.16 -17.99
CA ASP A 577 28.36 16.41 -17.62
C ASP A 577 28.16 15.62 -16.31
N ASN A 578 28.24 14.30 -16.42
CA ASN A 578 28.14 13.34 -15.31
C ASN A 578 29.42 12.50 -15.15
N THR A 579 30.50 12.84 -15.88
CA THR A 579 31.70 12.00 -16.12
C THR A 579 32.74 12.02 -15.02
N THR A 580 32.55 12.85 -14.01
CA THR A 580 33.45 12.95 -12.85
C THR A 580 32.69 13.05 -11.52
N THR A 581 31.42 13.44 -11.57
CA THR A 581 30.42 13.39 -10.52
C THR A 581 29.09 13.67 -11.24
N GLY A 582 28.00 12.94 -11.00
CA GLY A 582 26.67 13.55 -11.20
C GLY A 582 26.63 14.90 -10.47
N ILE A 583 25.78 15.86 -10.87
CA ILE A 583 25.76 17.26 -10.35
C ILE A 583 26.50 17.36 -9.00
N PRO A 584 27.74 17.90 -8.95
CA PRO A 584 28.68 17.59 -7.88
C PRO A 584 28.03 17.74 -6.51
N MET A 585 27.98 16.66 -5.74
CA MET A 585 27.56 16.73 -4.36
C MET A 585 28.53 17.63 -3.62
N LEU A 586 28.02 18.74 -3.15
CA LEU A 586 28.78 19.73 -2.40
C LEU A 586 28.87 19.25 -0.97
N THR A 587 30.04 19.39 -0.36
CA THR A 587 30.25 18.97 1.02
C THR A 587 30.31 20.18 1.92
N LYS A 588 29.49 20.19 2.98
CA LYS A 588 29.53 21.14 4.07
C LYS A 588 29.92 20.43 5.36
N TYR A 589 31.10 20.72 5.89
CA TYR A 589 31.50 20.19 7.20
C TYR A 589 30.73 20.87 8.33
N ILE A 590 30.32 20.09 9.33
CA ILE A 590 29.64 20.58 10.52
C ILE A 590 30.72 20.91 11.57
N PRO A 591 30.81 22.14 12.08
CA PRO A 591 31.72 22.47 13.17
C PRO A 591 31.29 21.77 14.47
N ASN A 592 32.22 21.59 15.41
CA ASN A 592 31.85 21.10 16.74
C ASN A 592 30.96 22.12 17.45
N TYR A 593 29.84 21.65 18.01
CA TYR A 593 28.92 22.42 18.85
C TYR A 593 29.12 22.04 20.32
N SER A 594 28.57 22.82 21.25
CA SER A 594 28.50 22.41 22.66
C SER A 594 27.32 21.47 22.88
N ASP A 595 27.43 20.55 23.83
CA ASP A 595 26.31 19.68 24.19
C ASP A 595 25.08 20.52 24.60
N GLY A 596 23.95 20.25 23.96
CA GLY A 596 22.69 20.98 24.15
C GLY A 596 22.39 22.06 23.10
N ASP A 597 23.35 22.41 22.24
CA ASP A 597 23.16 23.38 21.14
C ASP A 597 22.29 22.80 20.00
N ILE A 598 21.70 23.67 19.19
CA ILE A 598 20.99 23.26 17.97
C ILE A 598 21.95 23.38 16.79
N ILE A 599 22.12 22.28 16.05
CA ILE A 599 22.92 22.27 14.83
C ILE A 599 22.13 23.00 13.74
N ARG A 600 22.59 24.18 13.32
CA ARG A 600 21.99 24.98 12.24
C ARG A 600 23.07 25.44 11.26
N ILE A 601 22.91 25.10 9.99
CA ILE A 601 23.98 25.23 9.00
C ILE A 601 23.43 25.86 7.73
N THR A 602 24.15 26.87 7.24
CA THR A 602 23.92 27.49 5.93
C THR A 602 24.77 26.78 4.88
N LEU A 603 24.12 26.29 3.83
CA LEU A 603 24.78 25.64 2.69
C LEU A 603 25.48 26.67 1.80
N ASP A 604 26.54 26.25 1.11
CA ASP A 604 27.44 27.16 0.39
C ASP A 604 26.95 27.56 -1.01
N ARG A 605 25.89 26.92 -1.52
CA ARG A 605 25.25 27.32 -2.78
C ARG A 605 24.00 28.13 -2.54
N GLN A 606 23.97 29.28 -3.22
CA GLN A 606 22.80 30.11 -3.37
C GLN A 606 22.01 29.65 -4.60
N ILE A 607 20.68 29.65 -4.49
CA ILE A 607 19.81 29.57 -5.67
C ILE A 607 19.64 31.02 -6.17
N LEU A 608 20.43 31.41 -7.18
CA LEU A 608 20.43 32.76 -7.73
C LEU A 608 19.16 33.03 -8.55
N THR A 609 18.58 34.22 -8.36
CA THR A 609 17.41 34.70 -9.09
C THR A 609 17.78 35.05 -10.54
N GLY A 610 17.36 34.24 -11.50
CA GLY A 610 17.20 34.69 -12.88
C GLY A 610 15.90 35.48 -12.99
N SER A 611 15.98 36.81 -12.85
CA SER A 611 14.80 37.72 -12.77
C SER A 611 13.86 37.46 -11.57
N SER A 612 13.26 38.53 -11.04
CA SER A 612 12.41 38.48 -9.84
C SER A 612 11.04 37.80 -10.02
N SER A 613 10.79 37.16 -11.17
CA SER A 613 9.51 36.54 -11.54
C SER A 613 9.56 35.02 -11.75
N ASP A 614 10.74 34.40 -11.77
CA ASP A 614 10.86 32.94 -12.00
C ASP A 614 10.97 32.18 -10.67
N ARG A 615 9.84 31.65 -10.19
CA ARG A 615 9.79 30.63 -9.13
C ARG A 615 9.95 29.25 -9.78
N ALA A 616 11.13 28.68 -9.67
CA ALA A 616 11.44 27.30 -10.00
C ALA A 616 11.49 26.48 -8.71
N LEU A 617 10.91 25.29 -8.74
CA LEU A 617 11.09 24.31 -7.68
C LEU A 617 12.41 23.59 -7.89
N TYR A 618 13.03 23.17 -6.80
CA TYR A 618 14.26 22.39 -6.78
C TYR A 618 14.10 21.28 -5.75
N TYR A 619 14.64 20.11 -6.08
CA TYR A 619 14.91 19.09 -5.09
C TYR A 619 16.27 19.36 -4.46
N LEU A 620 16.28 19.52 -3.14
CA LEU A 620 17.48 19.48 -2.33
C LEU A 620 17.60 18.06 -1.76
N HIS A 621 18.57 17.30 -2.24
CA HIS A 621 18.93 16.03 -1.61
C HIS A 621 20.13 16.25 -0.71
N ILE A 622 20.04 15.80 0.53
CA ILE A 622 21.15 15.81 1.48
C ILE A 622 21.45 14.40 1.97
N LYS A 623 22.74 14.15 2.19
CA LYS A 623 23.29 13.03 2.93
C LYS A 623 23.96 13.59 4.17
N VAL A 624 23.35 13.34 5.31
CA VAL A 624 23.92 13.64 6.63
C VAL A 624 24.83 12.49 7.02
N VAL A 625 26.11 12.77 7.20
CA VAL A 625 27.12 11.77 7.58
C VAL A 625 27.47 11.96 9.05
N GLY A 626 26.98 11.09 9.92
CA GLY A 626 27.40 10.96 11.32
C GLY A 626 28.30 9.76 11.57
N ASN A 627 28.71 9.55 12.82
CA ASN A 627 29.62 8.45 13.19
C ASN A 627 29.00 7.04 13.04
N TYR A 628 27.70 6.89 13.32
CA TYR A 628 27.00 5.59 13.24
C TYR A 628 25.76 5.62 12.35
N TYR A 629 25.21 6.81 12.06
CA TYR A 629 24.02 6.97 11.23
C TYR A 629 24.36 7.82 10.00
N THR A 630 24.00 7.30 8.83
CA THR A 630 23.94 8.08 7.60
C THR A 630 22.48 8.30 7.24
N ASN A 631 22.01 9.53 7.27
CA ASN A 631 20.63 9.88 6.91
C ASN A 631 20.60 10.50 5.51
N TYR A 632 19.69 10.04 4.67
CA TYR A 632 19.40 10.67 3.39
C TYR A 632 18.05 11.36 3.51
N GLN A 633 18.00 12.64 3.17
CA GLN A 633 16.77 13.42 3.22
C GLN A 633 16.58 14.18 1.92
N THR A 634 15.34 14.22 1.44
CA THR A 634 14.96 15.02 0.28
C THR A 634 14.02 16.13 0.72
N PHE A 635 14.28 17.35 0.26
CA PHE A 635 13.44 18.52 0.48
C PHE A 635 13.01 19.09 -0.86
N LEU A 636 11.82 19.66 -0.89
CA LEU A 636 11.37 20.51 -1.98
C LEU A 636 11.61 21.96 -1.58
N VAL A 637 12.38 22.70 -2.38
CA VAL A 637 12.76 24.10 -2.10
C VAL A 637 12.51 24.97 -3.35
N GLU A 638 12.06 26.22 -3.17
CA GLU A 638 11.70 27.13 -4.28
C GLU A 638 12.78 28.19 -4.53
N SER A 639 12.97 28.68 -5.76
CA SER A 639 13.76 29.90 -6.00
C SER A 639 13.03 31.15 -5.51
N GLY A 640 13.81 32.08 -4.95
CA GLY A 640 13.33 33.35 -4.41
C GLY A 640 13.36 33.37 -2.88
N ALA A 641 13.89 34.44 -2.30
CA ALA A 641 14.11 34.60 -0.86
C ALA A 641 12.83 34.78 -0.02
N HIS A 642 11.66 34.37 -0.51
CA HIS A 642 10.35 34.75 0.03
C HIS A 642 9.83 33.87 1.18
N MET A 643 10.58 32.85 1.62
CA MET A 643 10.31 32.08 2.84
C MET A 643 11.49 32.09 3.82
N ALA A 644 12.14 33.25 3.96
CA ALA A 644 13.12 33.45 5.01
C ALA A 644 12.44 33.18 6.37
N GLN A 645 12.82 32.07 7.01
CA GLN A 645 12.51 31.62 8.39
C GLN A 645 11.62 30.37 8.57
N ASP A 646 10.86 29.91 7.59
CA ASP A 646 9.94 28.77 7.79
C ASP A 646 10.62 27.43 7.42
N LEU A 647 11.28 26.79 8.39
CA LEU A 647 11.96 25.50 8.21
C LEU A 647 10.94 24.37 7.98
N LYS A 648 10.96 23.75 6.79
CA LYS A 648 10.09 22.65 6.41
C LYS A 648 10.72 21.29 6.68
N GLU A 649 9.87 20.31 7.00
CA GLU A 649 10.27 18.92 7.12
C GLU A 649 10.68 18.37 5.75
N ALA A 650 11.50 17.32 5.77
CA ALA A 650 11.84 16.58 4.55
C ALA A 650 10.58 15.89 3.99
N ILE A 651 10.48 15.82 2.66
CA ILE A 651 9.43 15.05 1.98
C ILE A 651 9.74 13.55 1.98
N ASP A 652 11.02 13.19 2.17
CA ASP A 652 11.49 11.83 2.37
C ASP A 652 12.72 11.82 3.30
N SER A 653 12.83 10.79 4.14
CA SER A 653 13.92 10.63 5.12
C SER A 653 14.18 9.14 5.39
N ARG A 654 15.44 8.72 5.27
CA ARG A 654 15.86 7.33 5.58
C ARG A 654 15.66 6.99 7.06
N LEU A 655 15.89 7.96 7.95
CA LEU A 655 15.61 7.80 9.38
C LEU A 655 14.18 8.22 9.68
N ASN A 656 13.52 7.47 10.59
CA ASN A 656 12.14 7.74 11.00
C ASN A 656 12.00 9.18 11.52
N PRO A 657 11.26 10.06 10.81
CA PRO A 657 11.15 11.47 11.18
C PRO A 657 10.31 11.72 12.45
N LEU A 658 9.62 10.69 12.96
CA LEU A 658 8.82 10.71 14.19
C LEU A 658 9.53 10.05 15.39
N SER A 659 10.79 9.59 15.21
CA SER A 659 11.56 9.01 16.30
C SER A 659 11.74 10.00 17.46
N THR A 660 11.66 9.50 18.69
CA THR A 660 11.98 10.26 19.91
C THR A 660 13.44 10.07 20.35
N ASP A 661 14.21 9.22 19.66
CA ASP A 661 15.61 8.95 19.95
C ASP A 661 16.48 10.19 19.66
N ALA A 662 17.22 10.65 20.67
CA ALA A 662 18.06 11.84 20.56
C ALA A 662 19.19 11.69 19.52
N SER A 663 19.72 10.49 19.32
CA SER A 663 20.75 10.20 18.30
C SER A 663 20.18 10.31 16.88
N VAL A 664 18.95 9.87 16.68
CA VAL A 664 18.22 9.98 15.39
C VAL A 664 17.82 11.43 15.13
N LEU A 665 17.29 12.12 16.14
CA LEU A 665 16.82 13.50 16.02
C LEU A 665 17.94 14.50 15.71
N GLN A 666 19.15 14.31 16.26
CA GLN A 666 20.29 15.18 15.93
C GLN A 666 20.86 14.92 14.52
N ASN A 667 20.52 13.78 13.89
CA ASN A 667 20.90 13.41 12.53
C ASN A 667 19.75 13.62 11.51
N THR A 668 18.64 14.25 11.91
CA THR A 668 17.48 14.53 11.06
C THR A 668 17.23 16.03 11.00
N PHE A 669 17.09 16.59 9.80
CA PHE A 669 17.08 18.03 9.56
C PHE A 669 15.76 18.52 8.96
N ARG A 670 15.52 19.82 9.13
CA ARG A 670 14.54 20.65 8.42
C ARG A 670 15.28 21.63 7.51
N ALA A 671 14.68 22.07 6.41
CA ALA A 671 15.30 22.99 5.45
C ALA A 671 14.47 24.26 5.23
N GLY A 672 15.14 25.39 4.95
CA GLY A 672 14.54 26.69 4.65
C GLY A 672 15.58 27.68 4.15
N TYR A 673 15.39 28.98 4.36
CA TYR A 673 16.31 30.04 3.85
C TYR A 673 16.80 30.99 4.94
N ASP A 674 18.00 31.56 4.75
CA ASP A 674 18.62 32.56 5.65
C ASP A 674 18.16 34.02 5.42
N GLY A 675 17.34 34.26 4.39
CA GLY A 675 16.90 35.59 3.98
C GLY A 675 17.78 36.29 2.96
N ASN A 676 18.99 35.76 2.67
CA ASN A 676 19.87 36.21 1.59
C ASN A 676 19.86 35.24 0.39
N GLY A 677 18.97 34.25 0.39
CA GLY A 677 18.82 33.27 -0.70
C GLY A 677 19.70 32.02 -0.54
N TYR A 678 20.38 31.86 0.59
CA TYR A 678 21.08 30.61 0.92
C TYR A 678 20.15 29.65 1.67
N ILE A 679 20.28 28.37 1.35
CA ILE A 679 19.54 27.31 2.03
C ILE A 679 20.14 27.11 3.42
N VAL A 680 19.27 27.06 4.43
CA VAL A 680 19.61 26.73 5.81
C VAL A 680 18.96 25.43 6.19
N ILE A 681 19.72 24.56 6.83
CA ILE A 681 19.22 23.33 7.44
C ILE A 681 19.46 23.33 8.94
N GLN A 682 18.51 22.78 9.69
CA GLN A 682 18.57 22.70 11.15
C GLN A 682 18.18 21.31 11.65
N ALA A 683 18.96 20.73 12.55
CA ALA A 683 18.63 19.47 13.19
C ALA A 683 17.35 19.58 14.03
N LYS A 684 16.61 18.47 14.13
CA LYS A 684 15.40 18.37 14.96
C LYS A 684 15.73 18.19 16.44
N GLY A 685 16.86 17.54 16.74
CA GLY A 685 17.40 17.34 18.08
C GLY A 685 18.55 18.28 18.43
N LYS A 686 18.98 18.23 19.70
CA LYS A 686 20.16 18.97 20.19
C LYS A 686 21.43 18.17 19.97
N TYR A 687 22.54 18.87 19.74
CA TYR A 687 23.88 18.30 19.64
C TYR A 687 24.23 17.60 20.96
N SER A 688 24.73 16.37 20.86
CA SER A 688 25.36 15.65 21.97
C SER A 688 26.54 14.86 21.44
N SER A 689 27.73 15.20 21.92
CA SER A 689 29.00 14.54 21.62
C SER A 689 28.98 13.05 21.95
N GLY A 690 28.23 12.65 22.97
CA GLY A 690 28.02 11.25 23.36
C GLY A 690 27.01 10.46 22.51
N ASN A 691 26.23 11.13 21.66
CA ASN A 691 25.14 10.51 20.90
C ASN A 691 25.41 10.38 19.39
N ASN A 692 26.68 10.40 18.98
CA ASN A 692 27.10 10.26 17.57
C ASN A 692 26.62 11.41 16.68
N PRO A 693 27.19 12.62 16.85
CA PRO A 693 26.76 13.79 16.12
C PRO A 693 27.09 13.70 14.61
N PRO A 694 26.37 14.44 13.76
CA PRO A 694 26.69 14.55 12.35
C PRO A 694 28.00 15.31 12.14
N MET A 695 28.86 14.82 11.25
CA MET A 695 30.19 15.39 10.94
C MET A 695 30.17 16.28 9.69
N ARG A 696 29.42 15.90 8.66
CA ARG A 696 29.31 16.66 7.42
C ARG A 696 27.98 16.39 6.72
N ILE A 697 27.64 17.27 5.79
CA ILE A 697 26.47 17.18 4.94
C ILE A 697 26.93 17.24 3.50
N ASP A 698 26.72 16.16 2.77
CA ASP A 698 26.93 16.12 1.34
C ASP A 698 25.58 16.40 0.66
N TYR A 699 25.47 17.41 -0.21
CA TYR A 699 24.18 17.88 -0.73
C TYR A 699 24.22 18.18 -2.23
N GLN A 700 23.08 18.02 -2.89
CA GLN A 700 22.86 18.39 -4.29
C GLN A 700 21.56 19.15 -4.43
N ILE A 701 21.54 20.11 -5.36
CA ILE A 701 20.36 20.91 -5.72
C ILE A 701 20.04 20.62 -7.17
N VAL A 702 18.88 20.03 -7.41
CA VAL A 702 18.42 19.63 -8.74
C VAL A 702 17.20 20.47 -9.09
N PRO A 703 17.17 21.19 -10.22
CA PRO A 703 15.94 21.83 -10.65
C PRO A 703 14.84 20.76 -10.77
N ALA A 704 13.66 21.05 -10.23
CA ALA A 704 12.49 20.24 -10.49
C ALA A 704 12.01 20.60 -11.90
N ASN A 705 12.66 20.02 -12.91
CA ASN A 705 12.26 20.14 -14.30
C ASN A 705 10.80 19.69 -14.37
N THR A 706 9.90 20.60 -14.71
CA THR A 706 8.46 20.39 -14.66
C THR A 706 8.03 19.25 -15.58
N ASN A 707 7.82 18.06 -15.00
CA ASN A 707 6.85 17.06 -15.43
C ASN A 707 6.36 16.31 -14.18
N PHE A 708 5.82 17.06 -13.21
CA PHE A 708 4.70 16.52 -12.43
C PHE A 708 3.59 16.17 -13.43
N PRO A 709 2.79 15.10 -13.23
CA PRO A 709 1.61 14.89 -14.07
C PRO A 709 0.84 16.21 -14.03
N THR A 710 0.81 16.91 -15.16
CA THR A 710 0.10 18.18 -15.22
C THR A 710 -1.33 17.83 -14.84
N LEU A 711 -1.85 18.54 -13.84
CA LEU A 711 -3.23 18.46 -13.40
C LEU A 711 -4.21 18.48 -14.62
N SER A 712 -3.78 18.96 -15.79
CA SER A 712 -4.48 18.87 -17.08
C SER A 712 -5.04 17.49 -17.46
N ALA A 713 -4.39 16.35 -17.17
CA ALA A 713 -4.84 15.05 -17.68
C ALA A 713 -6.24 14.63 -17.15
N ALA A 714 -6.55 14.91 -15.89
CA ALA A 714 -7.84 14.57 -15.28
C ALA A 714 -8.98 15.46 -15.81
N SER A 715 -8.77 16.79 -15.85
CA SER A 715 -9.74 17.72 -16.43
C SER A 715 -9.94 17.52 -17.95
N GLU A 716 -8.91 17.11 -18.69
CA GLU A 716 -9.02 16.77 -20.11
C GLU A 716 -9.83 15.49 -20.31
N ALA A 717 -9.59 14.44 -19.50
CA ALA A 717 -10.39 13.22 -19.52
C ALA A 717 -11.87 13.50 -19.19
N ASN A 718 -12.14 14.33 -18.17
CA ASN A 718 -13.49 14.76 -17.83
C ASN A 718 -14.16 15.50 -18.99
N LEU A 719 -13.46 16.45 -19.62
CA LEU A 719 -13.96 17.17 -20.79
C LEU A 719 -14.30 16.21 -21.94
N ARG A 720 -13.42 15.25 -22.25
CA ARG A 720 -13.64 14.25 -23.31
C ARG A 720 -14.85 13.36 -23.02
N GLY A 721 -15.01 12.92 -21.78
CA GLY A 721 -16.20 12.17 -21.35
C GLY A 721 -17.49 12.97 -21.53
N MET A 722 -17.48 14.24 -21.13
CA MET A 722 -18.63 15.15 -21.28
C MET A 722 -18.96 15.40 -22.75
N ILE A 723 -17.97 15.71 -23.59
CA ILE A 723 -18.15 15.88 -25.04
C ILE A 723 -18.74 14.63 -25.67
N SER A 724 -18.26 13.44 -25.28
CA SER A 724 -18.76 12.16 -25.79
C SER A 724 -20.23 11.94 -25.44
N ALA A 725 -20.63 12.24 -24.20
CA ALA A 725 -22.02 12.18 -23.75
C ALA A 725 -22.92 13.16 -24.52
N ILE A 726 -22.45 14.40 -24.73
CA ILE A 726 -23.19 15.42 -25.50
C ILE A 726 -23.39 14.95 -26.96
N LYS A 727 -22.35 14.40 -27.58
CA LYS A 727 -22.42 13.87 -28.97
C LYS A 727 -23.38 12.69 -29.09
N ALA A 728 -23.43 11.82 -28.09
CA ALA A 728 -24.25 10.62 -28.10
C ALA A 728 -25.72 10.85 -27.68
N SER A 729 -26.07 12.01 -27.11
CA SER A 729 -27.41 12.25 -26.58
C SER A 729 -28.48 12.28 -27.69
N SER A 730 -29.54 11.49 -27.50
CA SER A 730 -30.76 11.51 -28.31
C SER A 730 -31.82 12.51 -27.83
N SER A 731 -31.64 13.07 -26.63
CA SER A 731 -32.50 14.09 -26.02
C SER A 731 -31.86 15.47 -26.11
N GLN A 732 -32.67 16.52 -26.05
CA GLN A 732 -32.17 17.90 -26.06
C GLN A 732 -31.13 18.10 -24.95
N VAL A 733 -29.94 18.59 -25.34
CA VAL A 733 -28.85 18.92 -24.43
C VAL A 733 -28.74 20.43 -24.31
N LYS A 734 -28.93 20.96 -23.10
CA LYS A 734 -28.87 22.39 -22.81
C LYS A 734 -27.53 22.76 -22.19
N ILE A 735 -26.81 23.67 -22.84
CA ILE A 735 -25.52 24.20 -22.37
C ILE A 735 -25.67 25.69 -22.08
N ALA A 736 -25.44 26.11 -20.84
CA ALA A 736 -25.29 27.53 -20.53
C ALA A 736 -23.82 27.93 -20.58
N VAL A 737 -23.49 29.02 -21.28
CA VAL A 737 -22.17 29.67 -21.19
C VAL A 737 -22.33 30.84 -20.24
N TYR A 738 -21.83 30.69 -19.01
CA TYR A 738 -21.97 31.65 -17.93
C TYR A 738 -20.67 32.44 -17.76
N GLY A 739 -20.72 33.76 -17.94
CA GLY A 739 -19.48 34.54 -17.97
C GLY A 739 -19.67 36.04 -17.85
N ASP A 740 -18.57 36.75 -18.05
CA ASP A 740 -18.53 38.21 -18.00
C ASP A 740 -18.82 38.86 -19.37
N SER A 741 -18.28 40.06 -19.63
CA SER A 741 -18.45 40.80 -20.88
C SER A 741 -17.96 40.04 -22.12
N THR A 742 -17.01 39.13 -21.96
CA THR A 742 -16.50 38.27 -23.06
C THR A 742 -17.50 37.22 -23.52
N VAL A 743 -18.45 36.87 -22.65
CA VAL A 743 -19.58 35.99 -22.98
C VAL A 743 -20.79 36.83 -23.39
N ASP A 744 -21.05 37.95 -22.70
CA ASP A 744 -22.14 38.91 -23.02
C ASP A 744 -22.08 39.30 -24.50
N GLY A 745 -20.87 39.39 -25.07
CA GLY A 745 -20.64 39.77 -26.46
C GLY A 745 -20.39 41.26 -26.62
N TYR A 746 -19.89 41.89 -25.55
CA TYR A 746 -19.52 43.30 -25.53
C TYR A 746 -18.66 43.62 -26.76
N ASN A 747 -19.01 44.68 -27.48
CA ASN A 747 -18.34 45.15 -28.68
C ASN A 747 -18.47 44.24 -29.94
N THR A 748 -19.51 43.41 -30.00
CA THR A 748 -19.90 42.68 -31.23
C THR A 748 -21.09 43.34 -31.94
N THR A 749 -21.22 43.12 -33.25
CA THR A 749 -22.29 43.73 -34.05
C THR A 749 -23.67 43.22 -33.62
N GLY A 750 -24.60 44.14 -33.38
CA GLY A 750 -25.97 43.81 -32.95
C GLY A 750 -26.11 43.46 -31.48
N TRP A 751 -25.05 43.64 -30.68
CA TRP A 751 -25.07 43.39 -29.24
C TRP A 751 -25.80 44.50 -28.45
N THR A 752 -26.57 44.07 -27.46
CA THR A 752 -27.13 44.88 -26.37
C THR A 752 -26.91 44.14 -25.06
N SER A 753 -26.49 44.85 -24.00
CA SER A 753 -26.09 44.21 -22.74
C SER A 753 -27.20 43.41 -22.08
N ASN A 754 -26.85 42.27 -21.49
CA ASN A 754 -27.77 41.43 -20.73
C ASN A 754 -28.32 42.19 -19.50
N PRO A 755 -29.65 42.32 -19.34
CA PRO A 755 -30.22 43.25 -18.37
C PRO A 755 -29.99 42.85 -16.91
N VAL A 756 -29.71 43.87 -16.09
CA VAL A 756 -29.64 43.79 -14.62
C VAL A 756 -30.64 44.75 -13.96
N ASP A 757 -31.06 44.44 -12.75
CA ASP A 757 -31.87 45.34 -11.93
C ASP A 757 -31.04 46.51 -11.35
N SER A 758 -31.69 47.42 -10.62
CA SER A 758 -31.02 48.56 -9.97
C SER A 758 -29.99 48.17 -8.92
N SER A 759 -30.03 46.92 -8.43
CA SER A 759 -29.09 46.34 -7.47
C SER A 759 -28.00 45.53 -8.17
N ASN A 760 -27.88 45.63 -9.50
CA ASN A 760 -27.00 44.85 -10.36
C ASN A 760 -27.25 43.34 -10.37
N ASN A 761 -28.39 42.85 -9.88
CA ASN A 761 -28.74 41.44 -10.03
C ASN A 761 -29.19 41.13 -11.45
N ALA A 762 -28.95 39.92 -11.92
CA ALA A 762 -29.48 39.44 -13.20
C ALA A 762 -31.02 39.51 -13.19
N ILE A 763 -31.62 40.14 -14.20
CA ILE A 763 -33.10 40.08 -14.38
C ILE A 763 -33.50 38.68 -14.86
N GLY A 764 -32.69 38.09 -15.76
CA GLY A 764 -32.85 36.69 -16.16
C GLY A 764 -34.17 36.36 -16.87
N ASN A 765 -34.75 37.29 -17.63
CA ASN A 765 -36.05 37.10 -18.29
C ASN A 765 -35.99 37.31 -19.81
N SER A 766 -34.82 37.13 -20.42
CA SER A 766 -34.62 37.25 -21.87
C SER A 766 -33.82 36.08 -22.44
N ASN A 767 -34.00 35.84 -23.74
CA ASN A 767 -33.12 35.00 -24.54
C ASN A 767 -31.97 35.85 -25.10
N HIS A 768 -30.85 35.88 -24.38
CA HIS A 768 -29.77 36.79 -24.68
C HIS A 768 -29.04 36.48 -26.00
N ASN A 769 -29.20 35.27 -26.58
CA ASN A 769 -28.72 34.97 -27.91
C ASN A 769 -29.28 35.92 -28.98
N LEU A 770 -30.52 36.41 -28.81
CA LEU A 770 -31.16 37.37 -29.73
C LEU A 770 -30.60 38.78 -29.58
N GLN A 771 -30.13 39.10 -28.39
CA GLN A 771 -29.57 40.40 -28.00
C GLN A 771 -28.07 40.47 -28.24
N SER A 772 -27.43 39.33 -28.53
CA SER A 772 -25.99 39.19 -28.74
C SER A 772 -25.71 38.15 -29.84
N PRO A 773 -26.10 38.42 -31.10
CA PRO A 773 -26.08 37.42 -32.17
C PRO A 773 -24.66 36.98 -32.56
N ASN A 774 -23.66 37.85 -32.34
CA ASN A 774 -22.27 37.62 -32.75
C ASN A 774 -21.33 37.26 -31.59
N SER A 775 -21.85 37.04 -30.37
CA SER A 775 -21.05 36.47 -29.27
C SER A 775 -20.66 35.02 -29.57
N TRP A 776 -19.50 34.60 -29.06
CA TRP A 776 -19.01 33.23 -29.27
C TRP A 776 -19.97 32.17 -28.71
N ALA A 777 -20.71 32.47 -27.63
CA ALA A 777 -21.73 31.58 -27.08
C ALA A 777 -22.93 31.39 -28.04
N THR A 778 -23.40 32.46 -28.69
CA THR A 778 -24.47 32.38 -29.68
C THR A 778 -24.01 31.69 -30.97
N LEU A 779 -22.79 31.97 -31.42
CA LEU A 779 -22.17 31.29 -32.56
C LEU A 779 -21.98 29.79 -32.28
N LEU A 780 -21.64 29.42 -31.04
CA LEU A 780 -21.51 28.04 -30.60
C LEU A 780 -22.84 27.27 -30.67
N ASP A 781 -23.99 27.91 -30.36
CA ASP A 781 -25.33 27.33 -30.55
C ASP A 781 -25.57 26.89 -31.99
N THR A 782 -25.16 27.73 -32.94
CA THR A 782 -25.33 27.45 -34.37
C THR A 782 -24.38 26.35 -34.83
N LYS A 783 -23.11 26.42 -34.41
CA LYS A 783 -22.06 25.50 -34.88
C LYS A 783 -22.20 24.10 -34.28
N LEU A 784 -22.50 23.96 -32.99
CA LEU A 784 -22.61 22.63 -32.37
C LEU A 784 -23.84 21.84 -32.85
N LYS A 785 -24.89 22.51 -33.35
CA LYS A 785 -26.01 21.82 -34.02
C LYS A 785 -25.62 21.06 -35.27
N THR A 786 -24.49 21.41 -35.89
CA THR A 786 -23.92 20.62 -37.01
C THR A 786 -23.31 19.30 -36.55
N ILE A 787 -22.98 19.17 -35.25
CA ILE A 787 -22.45 17.96 -34.63
C ILE A 787 -23.59 17.11 -34.04
N ASN A 788 -24.49 17.73 -33.27
CA ASN A 788 -25.70 17.08 -32.79
C ASN A 788 -26.86 18.11 -32.78
N PRO A 789 -27.92 17.90 -33.57
CA PRO A 789 -29.04 18.86 -33.66
C PRO A 789 -29.83 19.02 -32.35
N GLN A 790 -29.64 18.12 -31.39
CA GLN A 790 -30.23 18.19 -30.05
C GLN A 790 -29.56 19.23 -29.13
N ILE A 791 -28.40 19.76 -29.50
CA ILE A 791 -27.68 20.75 -28.69
C ILE A 791 -28.36 22.11 -28.77
N LYS A 792 -28.54 22.74 -27.61
CA LYS A 792 -28.95 24.13 -27.48
C LYS A 792 -28.00 24.86 -26.52
N VAL A 793 -27.34 25.91 -27.02
CA VAL A 793 -26.43 26.74 -26.22
C VAL A 793 -27.08 28.09 -25.90
N TYR A 794 -26.99 28.50 -24.65
CA TYR A 794 -27.53 29.75 -24.14
C TYR A 794 -26.40 30.66 -23.67
N ASN A 795 -26.41 31.91 -24.14
CA ASN A 795 -25.53 32.95 -23.68
C ASN A 795 -26.03 33.51 -22.34
N ALA A 796 -25.33 33.22 -21.25
CA ALA A 796 -25.58 33.77 -19.92
C ALA A 796 -24.46 34.72 -19.50
N GLY A 797 -23.96 35.54 -20.42
CA GLY A 797 -22.92 36.54 -20.15
C GLY A 797 -23.48 37.82 -19.54
N TYR A 798 -22.75 38.43 -18.61
CA TYR A 798 -23.10 39.71 -17.99
C TYR A 798 -21.85 40.59 -17.84
N GLY A 799 -21.85 41.77 -18.45
CA GLY A 799 -20.74 42.71 -18.36
C GLY A 799 -20.37 43.15 -16.94
N SER A 800 -19.06 43.31 -16.69
CA SER A 800 -18.50 43.84 -15.43
C SER A 800 -18.86 43.02 -14.18
N ARG A 801 -18.98 41.69 -14.31
CA ARG A 801 -19.30 40.77 -13.21
C ARG A 801 -18.12 39.87 -12.85
N ALA A 802 -18.08 39.44 -11.59
CA ALA A 802 -16.96 38.71 -11.00
C ALA A 802 -17.47 37.52 -10.17
N ILE A 803 -16.57 36.56 -9.92
CA ILE A 803 -16.78 35.44 -9.01
C ILE A 803 -16.41 35.84 -7.58
N GLN A 804 -15.28 36.55 -7.41
CA GLN A 804 -14.68 36.83 -6.10
C GLN A 804 -15.60 37.65 -5.19
N ASP A 805 -16.46 38.51 -5.74
CA ASP A 805 -17.39 39.33 -4.97
C ASP A 805 -18.74 38.66 -4.67
N GLY A 806 -18.89 37.39 -5.04
CA GLY A 806 -20.10 36.61 -4.83
C GLY A 806 -21.18 36.80 -5.89
N TRP A 807 -21.02 37.73 -6.84
CA TRP A 807 -22.08 38.02 -7.81
C TRP A 807 -22.50 36.79 -8.62
N ALA A 808 -21.53 36.00 -9.09
CA ALA A 808 -21.78 34.84 -9.94
C ALA A 808 -22.61 33.74 -9.25
N ILE A 809 -22.36 33.47 -7.97
CA ILE A 809 -23.13 32.46 -7.23
C ILE A 809 -24.53 32.98 -6.87
N ASP A 810 -24.63 34.25 -6.46
CA ASP A 810 -25.89 34.88 -6.05
C ASP A 810 -26.88 35.05 -7.21
N ASN A 811 -26.38 35.08 -8.44
CA ASN A 811 -27.19 35.31 -9.64
C ASN A 811 -27.35 34.09 -10.55
N TYR A 812 -26.70 32.95 -10.28
CA TYR A 812 -26.79 31.78 -11.15
C TYR A 812 -28.23 31.32 -11.38
N ASP A 813 -29.03 31.18 -10.30
CA ASP A 813 -30.42 30.75 -10.42
C ASP A 813 -31.26 31.76 -11.21
N ARG A 814 -31.08 33.08 -11.01
CA ARG A 814 -31.79 34.11 -11.80
C ARG A 814 -31.39 34.08 -13.26
N ALA A 815 -30.08 34.04 -13.53
CA ALA A 815 -29.51 34.13 -14.86
C ALA A 815 -29.82 32.91 -15.74
N ILE A 816 -29.87 31.71 -15.14
CA ILE A 816 -29.93 30.44 -15.86
C ILE A 816 -31.15 29.63 -15.42
N THR A 817 -31.18 29.12 -14.18
CA THR A 817 -32.16 28.11 -13.77
C THR A 817 -33.61 28.60 -13.84
N ASN A 818 -33.85 29.84 -13.43
CA ASN A 818 -35.15 30.49 -13.41
C ASN A 818 -35.42 31.32 -14.67
N ASN A 819 -34.46 31.42 -15.58
CA ASN A 819 -34.68 32.12 -16.84
C ASN A 819 -35.67 31.31 -17.69
N PRO A 820 -36.84 31.87 -18.06
CA PRO A 820 -37.91 31.15 -18.75
C PRO A 820 -37.50 30.64 -20.14
N PHE A 821 -36.41 31.18 -20.71
CA PHE A 821 -35.88 30.74 -22.00
C PHE A 821 -34.86 29.62 -21.87
N TYR A 822 -34.17 29.50 -20.72
CA TYR A 822 -33.05 28.56 -20.55
C TYR A 822 -33.53 27.34 -19.75
N GLY A 823 -34.05 27.59 -18.55
CA GLY A 823 -34.35 26.58 -17.54
C GLY A 823 -33.10 25.91 -16.98
N LYS A 824 -33.27 24.79 -16.26
CA LYS A 824 -32.12 23.96 -15.84
C LYS A 824 -31.36 23.45 -17.07
N CYS A 825 -30.06 23.74 -17.12
CA CYS A 825 -29.14 23.22 -18.15
C CYS A 825 -28.44 21.94 -17.69
N ASP A 826 -28.06 21.10 -18.65
CA ASP A 826 -27.29 19.86 -18.41
C ASP A 826 -25.81 20.16 -18.17
N TYR A 827 -25.30 21.17 -18.86
CA TYR A 827 -23.92 21.63 -18.77
C TYR A 827 -23.84 23.14 -18.55
N CYS A 828 -22.88 23.59 -17.75
CA CYS A 828 -22.54 24.99 -17.56
C CYS A 828 -21.06 25.22 -17.84
N PHE A 829 -20.76 26.06 -18.83
CA PHE A 829 -19.40 26.49 -19.19
C PHE A 829 -19.15 27.83 -18.49
N ILE A 830 -18.26 27.84 -17.51
CA ILE A 830 -17.99 29.03 -16.70
C ILE A 830 -16.78 29.76 -17.28
N ALA A 831 -16.99 30.97 -17.79
CA ALA A 831 -16.01 31.82 -18.46
C ALA A 831 -15.97 33.22 -17.82
N PHE A 832 -15.48 33.28 -16.58
CA PHE A 832 -15.23 34.51 -15.82
C PHE A 832 -13.73 34.67 -15.56
N GLY A 833 -13.34 35.73 -14.86
CA GLY A 833 -11.99 35.92 -14.33
C GLY A 833 -11.33 37.21 -14.79
N LEU A 834 -11.76 37.80 -15.92
CA LEU A 834 -11.15 39.05 -16.39
C LEU A 834 -11.39 40.19 -15.42
N ASN A 835 -12.64 40.35 -14.98
CA ASN A 835 -13.01 41.36 -14.01
C ASN A 835 -12.43 41.06 -12.65
N ASP A 836 -12.40 39.80 -12.21
CA ASP A 836 -11.84 39.37 -10.93
C ASP A 836 -10.40 39.83 -10.78
N ARG A 837 -9.55 39.49 -11.76
CA ARG A 837 -8.14 39.87 -11.73
C ARG A 837 -7.94 41.38 -11.88
N ALA A 838 -8.84 42.08 -12.56
CA ALA A 838 -8.78 43.53 -12.73
C ALA A 838 -9.18 44.33 -11.48
N ARG A 839 -9.71 43.69 -10.43
CA ARG A 839 -10.11 44.40 -9.21
C ARG A 839 -8.90 44.86 -8.42
N SER A 840 -9.01 46.02 -7.79
CA SER A 840 -8.06 46.46 -6.76
C SER A 840 -8.04 45.52 -5.54
N SER A 841 -9.16 44.82 -5.30
CA SER A 841 -9.31 43.84 -4.23
C SER A 841 -8.92 42.41 -4.63
N TRP A 842 -8.21 42.20 -5.74
CA TRP A 842 -7.84 40.87 -6.22
C TRP A 842 -7.15 40.06 -5.11
N ASP A 843 -7.76 38.92 -4.78
CA ASP A 843 -7.21 37.95 -3.83
C ASP A 843 -7.33 36.56 -4.48
N PRO A 844 -6.20 35.94 -4.88
CA PRO A 844 -6.23 34.63 -5.55
C PRO A 844 -6.81 33.52 -4.66
N VAL A 845 -6.68 33.63 -3.34
CA VAL A 845 -7.20 32.63 -2.39
C VAL A 845 -8.73 32.73 -2.30
N GLU A 846 -9.25 33.94 -2.10
CA GLU A 846 -10.70 34.16 -2.04
C GLU A 846 -11.36 33.91 -3.40
N TYR A 847 -10.72 34.30 -4.51
CA TYR A 847 -11.20 33.98 -5.86
C TYR A 847 -11.36 32.48 -6.05
N LYS A 848 -10.31 31.70 -5.75
CA LYS A 848 -10.35 30.23 -5.88
C LYS A 848 -11.46 29.62 -5.03
N LYS A 849 -11.57 30.04 -3.78
CA LYS A 849 -12.61 29.58 -2.85
C LYS A 849 -14.02 29.86 -3.40
N LYS A 850 -14.29 31.10 -3.82
CA LYS A 850 -15.58 31.50 -4.40
C LYS A 850 -15.89 30.77 -5.70
N TYR A 851 -14.88 30.48 -6.51
CA TYR A 851 -15.05 29.69 -7.72
C TYR A 851 -15.44 28.25 -7.39
N ILE A 852 -14.79 27.61 -6.42
CA ILE A 852 -15.16 26.26 -5.97
C ILE A 852 -16.59 26.26 -5.38
N GLU A 853 -16.96 27.27 -4.58
CA GLU A 853 -18.33 27.44 -4.06
C GLU A 853 -19.36 27.50 -5.21
N LEU A 854 -19.09 28.31 -6.25
CA LEU A 854 -19.94 28.40 -7.44
C LEU A 854 -20.05 27.05 -8.16
N ILE A 855 -18.95 26.35 -8.40
CA ILE A 855 -18.97 25.05 -9.11
C ILE A 855 -19.78 24.02 -8.32
N ASN A 856 -19.57 23.92 -7.01
CA ASN A 856 -20.29 23.00 -6.15
C ASN A 856 -21.79 23.34 -6.10
N PHE A 857 -22.13 24.63 -6.06
CA PHE A 857 -23.52 25.08 -6.15
C PHE A 857 -24.17 24.64 -7.46
N ILE A 858 -23.50 24.83 -8.61
CA ILE A 858 -24.01 24.41 -9.91
C ILE A 858 -24.18 22.89 -9.99
N LYS A 859 -23.17 22.13 -9.53
CA LYS A 859 -23.23 20.65 -9.48
C LYS A 859 -24.35 20.14 -8.59
N SER A 860 -24.66 20.82 -7.48
CA SER A 860 -25.78 20.46 -6.59
C SER A 860 -27.15 20.50 -7.28
N LYS A 861 -27.28 21.29 -8.36
CA LYS A 861 -28.48 21.36 -9.19
C LYS A 861 -28.55 20.22 -10.23
N GLY A 862 -27.54 19.35 -10.28
CA GLY A 862 -27.40 18.28 -11.27
C GLY A 862 -26.95 18.78 -12.65
N THR A 863 -26.20 19.88 -12.68
CA THR A 863 -25.60 20.44 -13.91
C THR A 863 -24.11 20.15 -13.89
N SER A 864 -23.58 19.57 -14.97
CA SER A 864 -22.15 19.30 -15.10
C SER A 864 -21.38 20.56 -15.50
N VAL A 865 -20.13 20.71 -15.05
CA VAL A 865 -19.39 21.97 -15.19
C VAL A 865 -18.14 21.81 -16.05
N VAL A 866 -17.93 22.78 -16.93
CA VAL A 866 -16.67 23.00 -17.66
C VAL A 866 -16.13 24.38 -17.31
N VAL A 867 -14.89 24.44 -16.86
CA VAL A 867 -14.17 25.70 -16.67
C VAL A 867 -13.57 26.11 -18.01
N VAL A 868 -13.90 27.30 -18.48
CA VAL A 868 -13.28 27.93 -19.65
C VAL A 868 -12.45 29.08 -19.11
N ASN A 869 -11.13 28.99 -19.28
CA ASN A 869 -10.26 30.04 -18.74
C ASN A 869 -10.47 31.37 -19.47
N ALA A 870 -10.06 32.46 -18.83
CA ALA A 870 -10.27 33.81 -19.34
C ALA A 870 -9.54 34.05 -20.67
N ASP A 871 -10.03 34.98 -21.49
CA ASP A 871 -9.35 35.37 -22.73
C ASP A 871 -7.99 36.05 -22.47
N PRO A 872 -7.03 35.99 -23.41
CA PRO A 872 -5.81 36.79 -23.30
C PRO A 872 -6.13 38.27 -23.53
N VAL A 873 -5.48 39.15 -22.76
CA VAL A 873 -5.66 40.60 -22.87
C VAL A 873 -4.35 41.31 -23.21
N ARG A 874 -4.44 42.46 -23.88
CA ARG A 874 -3.31 43.34 -24.24
C ARG A 874 -3.63 44.77 -23.87
N ARG A 875 -3.89 44.97 -22.57
CA ARG A 875 -4.44 46.21 -22.04
C ARG A 875 -3.56 47.43 -22.32
N THR A 876 -4.20 48.50 -22.77
CA THR A 876 -3.55 49.82 -23.00
C THR A 876 -4.00 50.88 -21.99
N ASP A 877 -4.91 50.52 -21.08
CA ASP A 877 -5.57 51.41 -20.12
C ASP A 877 -4.98 51.35 -18.69
N GLY A 878 -3.83 50.69 -18.52
CA GLY A 878 -3.16 50.55 -17.23
C GLY A 878 -3.74 49.48 -16.30
N GLY A 879 -4.69 48.66 -16.75
CA GLY A 879 -5.12 47.46 -16.00
C GLY A 879 -4.08 46.33 -16.00
N PRO A 880 -4.39 45.14 -15.43
CA PRO A 880 -3.41 44.08 -15.29
C PRO A 880 -2.83 43.62 -16.62
N THR A 881 -1.53 43.34 -16.62
CA THR A 881 -0.78 42.96 -17.81
C THR A 881 -1.13 41.55 -18.28
N PHE A 882 -0.83 41.25 -19.56
CA PHE A 882 -0.94 39.89 -20.10
C PHE A 882 -0.28 38.84 -19.21
N GLY A 883 0.93 39.13 -18.70
CA GLY A 883 1.66 38.23 -17.80
C GLY A 883 0.90 37.97 -16.50
N GLN A 884 0.28 39.00 -15.90
CA GLN A 884 -0.50 38.81 -14.67
C GLN A 884 -1.74 37.92 -14.89
N TYR A 885 -2.39 38.01 -16.04
CA TYR A 885 -3.45 37.06 -16.38
C TYR A 885 -2.90 35.65 -16.60
N ARG A 886 -1.86 35.50 -17.43
CA ARG A 886 -1.22 34.22 -17.76
C ARG A 886 -0.67 33.50 -16.54
N ASP A 887 -0.04 34.23 -15.62
CA ASP A 887 0.77 33.66 -14.54
C ASP A 887 -0.01 33.56 -13.21
N GLU A 888 -1.01 34.42 -12.99
CA GLU A 888 -1.78 34.42 -11.74
C GLU A 888 -3.18 33.83 -11.91
N LEU A 889 -3.92 34.21 -12.95
CA LEU A 889 -5.33 33.81 -13.11
C LEU A 889 -5.47 32.43 -13.76
N ILE A 890 -4.82 32.20 -14.90
CA ILE A 890 -5.02 30.98 -15.70
C ILE A 890 -4.65 29.70 -14.92
N PRO A 891 -3.51 29.63 -14.19
CA PRO A 891 -3.17 28.44 -13.42
C PRO A 891 -4.18 28.15 -12.31
N LEU A 892 -4.75 29.18 -11.67
CA LEU A 892 -5.79 29.01 -10.66
C LEU A 892 -7.07 28.43 -11.25
N GLN A 893 -7.47 28.85 -12.44
CA GLN A 893 -8.66 28.31 -13.11
C GLN A 893 -8.48 26.83 -13.48
N LEU A 894 -7.30 26.43 -13.93
CA LEU A 894 -6.95 25.03 -14.14
C LEU A 894 -6.98 24.24 -12.82
N GLN A 895 -6.42 24.80 -11.75
CA GLN A 895 -6.44 24.16 -10.44
C GLN A 895 -7.88 23.94 -9.94
N VAL A 896 -8.75 24.94 -10.06
CA VAL A 896 -10.18 24.84 -9.70
C VAL A 896 -10.88 23.74 -10.49
N ALA A 897 -10.62 23.63 -11.79
CA ALA A 897 -11.22 22.57 -12.62
C ALA A 897 -10.83 21.18 -12.11
N ASN A 898 -9.57 20.99 -11.73
CA ASN A 898 -9.07 19.71 -11.24
C ASN A 898 -9.57 19.35 -9.85
N GLU A 899 -9.54 20.30 -8.90
CA GLU A 899 -10.04 20.08 -7.54
C GLU A 899 -11.53 19.78 -7.48
N THR A 900 -12.29 20.28 -8.46
CA THR A 900 -13.73 20.03 -8.53
C THR A 900 -14.10 18.87 -9.43
N GLY A 901 -13.17 18.25 -10.16
CA GLY A 901 -13.48 17.22 -11.17
C GLY A 901 -14.36 17.76 -12.30
N SER A 902 -14.08 18.96 -12.78
CA SER A 902 -14.76 19.63 -13.89
C SER A 902 -13.97 19.45 -15.20
N GLY A 903 -14.61 19.63 -16.36
CA GLY A 903 -13.89 19.75 -17.62
C GLY A 903 -13.11 21.07 -17.70
N TYR A 904 -12.06 21.15 -18.51
CA TYR A 904 -11.26 22.38 -18.68
C TYR A 904 -10.99 22.70 -20.15
N ILE A 905 -11.27 23.94 -20.57
CA ILE A 905 -10.98 24.47 -21.90
C ILE A 905 -9.98 25.62 -21.77
N ASP A 906 -8.82 25.47 -22.42
CA ASP A 906 -7.76 26.48 -22.48
C ASP A 906 -7.99 27.48 -23.64
N MET A 907 -8.98 28.35 -23.47
CA MET A 907 -9.28 29.44 -24.39
C MET A 907 -8.13 30.45 -24.48
N PHE A 908 -7.48 30.76 -23.36
CA PHE A 908 -6.37 31.71 -23.27
C PHE A 908 -5.25 31.35 -24.25
N TYR A 909 -4.73 30.13 -24.14
CA TYR A 909 -3.61 29.66 -24.96
C TYR A 909 -3.99 29.57 -26.43
N TYR A 910 -5.19 29.06 -26.75
CA TYR A 910 -5.66 28.98 -28.13
C TYR A 910 -5.69 30.37 -28.78
N MET A 911 -6.34 31.35 -28.15
CA MET A 911 -6.48 32.69 -28.70
C MET A 911 -5.13 33.42 -28.79
N ASP A 912 -4.20 33.19 -27.86
CA ASP A 912 -2.84 33.73 -27.91
C ASP A 912 -2.00 33.14 -29.06
N SER A 913 -2.26 31.88 -29.42
CA SER A 913 -1.52 31.15 -30.46
C SER A 913 -1.89 31.53 -31.90
N LEU A 914 -3.01 32.24 -32.12
CA LEU A 914 -3.48 32.58 -33.46
C LEU A 914 -2.53 33.55 -34.17
N ASN A 915 -2.26 33.31 -35.45
CA ASN A 915 -1.45 34.18 -36.30
C ASN A 915 -2.05 34.33 -37.71
N PRO A 916 -2.44 35.55 -38.15
CA PRO A 916 -2.47 36.78 -37.38
C PRO A 916 -3.49 36.71 -36.24
N ARG A 917 -3.20 37.43 -35.14
CA ARG A 917 -4.09 37.50 -33.98
C ARG A 917 -5.36 38.28 -34.33
N PRO A 918 -6.55 37.88 -33.83
CA PRO A 918 -7.76 38.69 -33.96
C PRO A 918 -7.58 40.06 -33.32
N ALA A 919 -8.18 41.09 -33.91
CA ALA A 919 -8.10 42.46 -33.40
C ALA A 919 -8.85 42.60 -32.07
N PHE A 920 -8.25 43.35 -31.14
CA PHE A 920 -8.87 43.78 -29.89
C PHE A 920 -9.62 45.10 -30.07
N ASP A 921 -10.50 45.40 -29.12
CA ASP A 921 -10.99 46.75 -28.89
C ASP A 921 -9.86 47.72 -28.52
N SER A 922 -10.17 49.03 -28.50
CA SER A 922 -9.19 50.09 -28.26
C SER A 922 -8.43 49.99 -26.93
N ILE A 923 -9.01 49.29 -25.94
CA ILE A 923 -8.43 49.08 -24.62
C ILE A 923 -7.74 47.72 -24.46
N GLY A 924 -7.80 46.84 -25.47
CA GLY A 924 -7.07 45.58 -25.48
C GLY A 924 -7.70 44.46 -24.63
N VAL A 925 -9.02 44.46 -24.44
CA VAL A 925 -9.73 43.51 -23.54
C VAL A 925 -10.68 42.61 -24.31
N HIS A 926 -11.46 43.15 -25.24
CA HIS A 926 -12.52 42.40 -25.92
C HIS A 926 -12.17 42.13 -27.38
N TYR A 927 -12.55 40.95 -27.85
CA TYR A 927 -12.55 40.61 -29.26
C TYR A 927 -13.87 41.03 -29.93
N GLY A 928 -13.79 41.58 -31.14
CA GLY A 928 -14.96 41.84 -31.99
C GLY A 928 -15.51 40.56 -32.65
N ASP A 929 -16.34 40.73 -33.68
CA ASP A 929 -17.03 39.63 -34.39
C ASP A 929 -16.06 38.52 -34.84
N SER A 930 -14.92 38.87 -35.43
CA SER A 930 -13.95 37.90 -35.95
C SER A 930 -13.33 37.04 -34.86
N GLY A 931 -12.93 37.63 -33.73
CA GLY A 931 -12.37 36.86 -32.62
C GLY A 931 -13.39 35.93 -31.95
N ASN A 932 -14.66 36.35 -31.86
CA ASN A 932 -15.73 35.49 -31.36
C ASN A 932 -16.00 34.27 -32.25
N VAL A 933 -15.80 34.39 -33.58
CA VAL A 933 -15.82 33.24 -34.49
C VAL A 933 -14.72 32.24 -34.14
N TYR A 934 -13.47 32.69 -33.94
CA TYR A 934 -12.35 31.81 -33.57
C TYR A 934 -12.59 31.09 -32.23
N LYS A 935 -13.11 31.79 -31.23
CA LYS A 935 -13.47 31.17 -29.93
C LYS A 935 -14.49 30.05 -30.10
N ALA A 936 -15.54 30.28 -30.87
CA ALA A 936 -16.56 29.27 -31.13
C ALA A 936 -15.99 28.08 -31.93
N ASP A 937 -15.16 28.34 -32.95
CA ASP A 937 -14.52 27.31 -33.76
C ASP A 937 -13.55 26.44 -32.97
N PHE A 938 -12.84 26.99 -31.99
CA PHE A 938 -11.99 26.21 -31.09
C PHE A 938 -12.79 25.19 -30.30
N VAL A 939 -13.88 25.62 -29.67
CA VAL A 939 -14.72 24.71 -28.89
C VAL A 939 -15.32 23.64 -29.79
N VAL A 940 -15.79 23.99 -30.99
CA VAL A 940 -16.26 23.02 -32.00
C VAL A 940 -15.17 22.03 -32.39
N LYS A 941 -13.92 22.48 -32.54
CA LYS A 941 -12.78 21.60 -32.84
C LYS A 941 -12.56 20.56 -31.75
N LEU A 942 -12.76 20.89 -30.47
CA LEU A 942 -12.65 19.93 -29.37
C LEU A 942 -13.69 18.81 -29.48
N PHE A 943 -14.88 19.08 -30.04
CA PHE A 943 -15.89 18.05 -30.30
C PHE A 943 -15.55 17.10 -31.47
N ASN A 944 -14.61 17.50 -32.33
CA ASN A 944 -14.18 16.74 -33.51
C ASN A 944 -12.88 15.94 -33.27
N LEU A 945 -12.24 16.08 -32.10
CA LEU A 945 -11.12 15.24 -31.72
C LEU A 945 -11.61 13.80 -31.48
N PRO A 946 -10.85 12.78 -31.92
CA PRO A 946 -11.20 11.36 -31.72
C PRO A 946 -11.23 10.95 -30.25
#